data_AF-A0A9R0YU44-F1
#
_entry.id   AF-A0A9R0YU44-F1
#
_cell.length_a   1.000
_cell.length_b   1.000
_cell.length_c   1.000
_cell.angle_alpha   90.00
_cell.angle_beta   90.00
_cell.angle_gamma   90.00
#
_symmetry.space_group_name_H-M   'P 1'
#
loop_
_entity.id
_entity.type
_entity.pdbx_description
1 polymer ?
#
loop_
_entity_poly.entity_id
_entity_poly.type
_entity_poly.pdbx_seq_one_letter_code
_entity_poly.pdbx_strand_id
1 'polypeptide(L)'
;MDFGDDLVPGSDAHRRKKRYHRHTPRQIQQLEAMFKECPHPDENQRMHLSRELGLEPRQIKFWFQNRRTQMKAQHERADNCFLRAENDKIRCENIAMREALKNVICPTCGGPHSGADDYFDEHKLRMENAHLKEELDRVSSLTSKYLGRPITQLPSMQPLSMSSLELSVGGLGSPVALGPALDLDPLGGSSPFQLPAPVSEMERPMMAEMATRAMDEFIRLAQAGEHLWVKAAGGREVLNVDTYDSIFAKPGSSSFRGPDVHVEGSRDSCLVLTSAIALVDTFMDSSKWTEFFPTIVTRARTIDVLVNGMAGRSESLVLMYEELHVMSPVVPTREFCFLRYCRQIEQGLWAIADVSVDLQRDARYGAPPARSRRLPSGCLIADMSNGYSKVTWVEHMETEDKTPINQLYRDLVLSGAAFGAHRWLAALQRACERHACLVTPPHRDIAGVTLEGKRSMMRLSQRMVGSFCASLSASQQHRWTTLSGPGAGVDDAAGVRVMVHRSTDPGQPSGVVLSAATSIWLPVSCDRVFAFVRDENTRSQWDVLSHGNPVQEVSRIPNGSHPGNSVFDGMQGLNASQNSMLILQESCADASGSLVVYAPIDLPAANVVMSGEDPSSIPLLPSGFTILPDGRASSSTGSVVTVAFQILVSSLPSSRLNAESVATVNSLIGTTVEQIKAALNCGSSH
;
A
#
# COMPACT_ATOMS: atom_id res chain seq x y z
N MET A 1 8.59 60.83 69.44
CA MET A 1 9.86 61.46 69.83
C MET A 1 10.89 60.35 69.81
N ASP A 2 12.02 60.39 69.13
CA ASP A 2 12.58 61.29 68.13
C ASP A 2 13.72 60.48 67.46
N PHE A 3 14.21 60.96 66.31
CA PHE A 3 15.00 60.26 65.30
C PHE A 3 16.19 59.38 65.75
N GLY A 4 16.36 58.26 65.03
CA GLY A 4 17.54 57.40 65.10
C GLY A 4 18.68 57.89 64.23
N ASP A 5 19.91 57.57 64.65
CA ASP A 5 21.14 57.80 63.89
C ASP A 5 22.18 56.69 64.16
N ASP A 6 23.05 56.51 63.16
CA ASP A 6 24.34 55.79 63.09
C ASP A 6 24.42 54.25 62.90
N LEU A 7 24.36 53.85 61.63
CA LEU A 7 25.46 53.25 60.80
C LEU A 7 26.62 52.57 61.56
N VAL A 8 26.99 51.28 61.34
CA VAL A 8 27.85 50.66 60.28
C VAL A 8 28.06 49.16 60.69
N PRO A 9 28.55 48.16 59.89
CA PRO A 9 28.21 47.63 58.55
C PRO A 9 27.87 46.10 58.56
N GLY A 10 27.41 45.49 57.45
CA GLY A 10 27.57 44.02 57.32
C GLY A 10 26.80 43.27 56.23
N SER A 11 27.52 42.86 55.19
CA SER A 11 27.29 41.71 54.29
C SER A 11 26.27 41.82 53.16
N ASP A 12 26.69 42.53 52.12
CA ASP A 12 26.15 42.41 50.76
C ASP A 12 26.59 41.09 50.10
N ALA A 13 25.74 40.06 50.11
CA ALA A 13 25.96 38.83 49.36
C ALA A 13 25.41 38.96 47.92
N HIS A 14 26.11 39.73 47.09
CA HIS A 14 25.85 39.80 45.66
C HIS A 14 26.12 38.45 44.98
N ARG A 15 25.04 37.80 44.50
CA ARG A 15 25.05 36.63 43.60
C ARG A 15 25.96 36.87 42.40
N ARG A 16 27.17 36.31 42.42
CA ARG A 16 28.07 36.23 41.25
C ARG A 16 27.42 35.40 40.14
N LYS A 17 27.03 36.04 39.04
CA LYS A 17 26.68 35.37 37.77
C LYS A 17 27.89 34.54 37.31
N LYS A 18 27.72 33.22 37.17
CA LYS A 18 28.75 32.32 36.59
C LYS A 18 29.04 32.76 35.15
N ARG A 19 30.23 33.31 34.91
CA ARG A 19 30.75 33.62 33.57
C ARG A 19 31.01 32.29 32.85
N TYR A 20 30.33 32.02 31.74
CA TYR A 20 30.65 30.87 30.89
C TYR A 20 32.07 31.06 30.34
N HIS A 21 32.99 30.14 30.66
CA HIS A 21 34.33 30.13 30.07
C HIS A 21 34.25 29.69 28.61
N ARG A 22 34.69 30.56 27.70
CA ARG A 22 34.85 30.25 26.27
C ARG A 22 36.12 29.44 26.07
N HIS A 23 36.06 28.39 25.25
CA HIS A 23 37.25 27.59 24.89
C HIS A 23 38.32 28.47 24.23
N THR A 24 39.58 28.21 24.55
CA THR A 24 40.72 28.92 23.94
C THR A 24 40.92 28.49 22.49
N PRO A 25 41.57 29.31 21.63
CA PRO A 25 41.85 28.94 20.24
C PRO A 25 42.62 27.61 20.11
N ARG A 26 43.57 27.35 21.02
CA ARG A 26 44.32 26.08 21.08
C ARG A 26 43.40 24.89 21.39
N GLN A 27 42.48 25.03 22.34
CA GLN A 27 41.51 24.00 22.67
C GLN A 27 40.57 23.72 21.49
N ILE A 28 40.09 24.76 20.79
CA ILE A 28 39.25 24.60 19.60
C ILE A 28 40.01 23.88 18.50
N GLN A 29 41.27 24.25 18.23
CA GLN A 29 42.08 23.63 17.18
C GLN A 29 42.30 22.13 17.41
N GLN A 30 42.58 21.71 18.65
CA GLN A 30 42.76 20.29 18.98
C GLN A 30 41.44 19.52 18.93
N LEU A 31 40.33 20.12 19.39
CA LEU A 31 39.00 19.52 19.26
C LEU A 31 38.58 19.38 17.78
N GLU A 32 38.89 20.36 16.94
CA GLU A 32 38.64 20.31 15.50
C GLU A 32 39.52 19.30 14.77
N ALA A 33 40.80 19.17 15.16
CA ALA A 33 41.69 18.14 14.62
C ALA A 33 41.15 16.74 14.92
N MET A 34 40.79 16.48 16.19
CA MET A 34 40.19 15.22 16.59
C MET A 34 38.83 14.98 15.90
N PHE A 35 38.01 16.02 15.71
CA PHE A 35 36.73 15.87 15.02
C PHE A 35 36.88 15.41 13.56
N LYS A 36 37.95 15.83 12.87
CA LYS A 36 38.23 15.38 11.50
C LYS A 36 38.58 13.89 11.43
N GLU A 37 39.24 13.36 12.46
CA GLU A 37 39.65 11.96 12.54
C GLU A 37 38.53 11.06 13.10
N CYS A 38 37.84 11.51 14.15
CA CYS A 38 36.75 10.78 14.80
C CYS A 38 35.62 11.73 15.25
N PRO A 39 34.53 11.86 14.47
CA PRO A 39 33.38 12.71 14.83
C PRO A 39 32.57 12.23 16.05
N HIS A 40 32.76 10.98 16.47
CA HIS A 40 32.06 10.31 17.57
C HIS A 40 33.03 9.67 18.58
N PRO A 41 33.76 10.48 19.36
CA PRO A 41 34.76 9.95 20.29
C PRO A 41 34.12 9.16 21.43
N ASP A 42 34.69 8.01 21.75
CA ASP A 42 34.26 7.14 22.85
C ASP A 42 34.60 7.74 24.24
N GLU A 43 34.23 7.06 25.32
CA GLU A 43 34.49 7.57 26.68
C GLU A 43 35.99 7.68 26.99
N ASN A 44 36.82 6.75 26.53
CA ASN A 44 38.26 6.73 26.79
C ASN A 44 38.97 7.88 26.03
N GLN A 45 38.58 8.11 24.78
CA GLN A 45 39.07 9.22 23.95
C GLN A 45 38.65 10.57 24.52
N ARG A 46 37.41 10.69 25.02
CA ARG A 46 36.95 11.91 25.71
C ARG A 46 37.71 12.16 27.01
N MET A 47 38.03 11.11 27.77
CA MET A 47 38.84 11.22 28.99
C MET A 47 40.29 11.60 28.69
N HIS A 48 40.87 11.10 27.60
CA HIS A 48 42.20 11.49 27.15
C HIS A 48 42.26 12.97 26.76
N LEU A 49 41.33 13.43 25.90
CA LEU A 49 41.21 14.84 25.50
C LEU A 49 40.93 15.76 26.69
N SER A 50 40.19 15.29 27.69
CA SER A 50 39.94 16.02 28.94
C SER A 50 41.25 16.33 29.67
N ARG A 51 42.15 15.34 29.79
CA ARG A 51 43.46 15.50 30.44
C ARG A 51 44.38 16.42 29.66
N GLU A 52 44.39 16.32 28.33
CA GLU A 52 45.26 17.15 27.48
C GLU A 52 44.82 18.61 27.39
N LEU A 53 43.50 18.85 27.35
CA LEU A 53 42.93 20.18 27.15
C LEU A 53 42.57 20.91 28.45
N GLY A 54 42.62 20.22 29.58
CA GLY A 54 42.16 20.74 30.88
C GLY A 54 40.67 21.07 30.88
N LEU A 55 39.87 20.31 30.14
CA LEU A 55 38.42 20.49 30.00
C LEU A 55 37.66 19.35 30.68
N GLU A 56 36.48 19.63 31.23
CA GLU A 56 35.62 18.57 31.76
C GLU A 56 35.14 17.64 30.62
N PRO A 57 35.08 16.30 30.81
CA PRO A 57 34.63 15.36 29.78
C PRO A 57 33.23 15.69 29.22
N ARG A 58 32.36 16.29 30.05
CA ARG A 58 31.04 16.78 29.63
C ARG A 58 31.12 17.95 28.66
N GLN A 59 32.07 18.88 28.83
CA GLN A 59 32.26 20.01 27.91
C GLN A 59 32.72 19.52 26.53
N ILE A 60 33.57 18.50 26.49
CA ILE A 60 34.01 17.85 25.25
C ILE A 60 32.83 17.15 24.58
N LYS A 61 32.01 16.38 25.32
CA LYS A 61 30.80 15.76 24.78
C LYS A 61 29.86 16.77 24.14
N PHE A 62 29.58 17.89 24.81
CA PHE A 62 28.72 18.94 24.27
C PHE A 62 29.34 19.67 23.08
N TRP A 63 30.65 19.87 23.07
CA TRP A 63 31.34 20.48 21.94
C TRP A 63 31.21 19.62 20.67
N PHE A 64 31.46 18.31 20.76
CA PHE A 64 31.30 17.39 19.62
C PHE A 64 29.85 17.29 19.15
N GLN A 65 28.89 17.28 20.08
CA GLN A 65 27.46 17.30 19.74
C GLN A 65 27.07 18.57 18.98
N ASN A 66 27.46 19.75 19.50
CA ASN A 66 27.18 21.02 18.85
C ASN A 66 27.89 21.15 17.50
N ARG A 67 29.11 20.63 17.38
CA ARG A 67 29.87 20.66 16.13
C ARG A 67 29.22 19.82 15.03
N ARG A 68 28.68 18.64 15.35
CA ARG A 68 27.90 17.83 14.39
C ARG A 68 26.64 18.55 13.93
N THR A 69 25.88 19.14 14.85
CA THR A 69 24.68 19.93 14.50
C THR A 69 25.03 21.12 13.61
N GLN A 70 26.12 21.83 13.90
CA GLN A 70 26.60 22.95 13.08
C GLN A 70 26.99 22.50 11.67
N MET A 71 27.71 21.38 11.54
CA MET A 71 28.13 20.84 10.24
C MET A 71 26.93 20.40 9.41
N LYS A 72 25.95 19.71 10.01
CA LYS A 72 24.70 19.33 9.34
C LYS A 72 23.96 20.55 8.80
N ALA A 73 23.80 21.58 9.63
CA ALA A 73 23.15 22.83 9.22
C ALA A 73 23.94 23.63 8.17
N GLN A 74 25.26 23.46 8.08
CA GLN A 74 26.08 24.09 7.04
C GLN A 74 25.94 23.34 5.70
N HIS A 75 25.93 22.01 5.74
CA HIS A 75 25.72 21.17 4.56
C HIS A 75 24.33 21.40 3.97
N GLU A 76 23.28 21.37 4.79
CA GLU A 76 21.89 21.64 4.36
C GLU A 76 21.75 23.01 3.69
N ARG A 77 22.45 24.05 4.17
CA ARG A 77 22.45 25.37 3.54
C ARG A 77 23.19 25.37 2.20
N ALA A 78 24.32 24.68 2.10
CA ALA A 78 25.07 24.57 0.85
C ALA A 78 24.27 23.81 -0.21
N ASP A 79 23.63 22.71 0.18
CA ASP A 79 22.76 21.93 -0.70
C ASP A 79 21.54 22.73 -1.15
N ASN A 80 20.92 23.50 -0.24
CA ASN A 80 19.80 24.37 -0.62
C ASN A 80 20.22 25.47 -1.62
N CYS A 81 21.40 26.06 -1.44
CA CYS A 81 21.96 27.02 -2.40
C CYS A 81 22.24 26.37 -3.76
N PHE A 82 22.79 25.15 -3.78
CA PHE A 82 23.02 24.40 -5.02
C PHE A 82 21.70 24.08 -5.74
N LEU A 83 20.69 23.58 -5.01
CA LEU A 83 19.38 23.26 -5.56
C LEU A 83 18.67 24.50 -6.12
N ARG A 84 18.81 25.68 -5.49
CA ARG A 84 18.28 26.93 -6.02
C ARG A 84 18.95 27.33 -7.33
N ALA A 85 20.28 27.24 -7.39
CA ALA A 85 21.03 27.54 -8.61
C ALA A 85 20.63 26.61 -9.77
N GLU A 86 20.47 25.30 -9.51
CA GLU A 86 20.01 24.36 -10.54
C GLU A 86 18.55 24.61 -10.94
N ASN A 87 17.69 25.01 -9.99
CA ASN A 87 16.30 25.39 -10.30
C ASN A 87 16.26 26.63 -11.21
N ASP A 88 17.07 27.64 -10.92
CA ASP A 88 17.16 28.85 -11.75
C ASP A 88 17.72 28.54 -13.14
N LYS A 89 18.70 27.63 -13.24
CA LYS A 89 19.22 27.14 -14.52
C LYS A 89 18.13 26.42 -15.32
N ILE A 90 17.40 25.49 -14.71
CA ILE A 90 16.29 24.77 -15.36
C ILE A 90 15.21 25.75 -15.82
N ARG A 91 14.91 26.79 -15.03
CA ARG A 91 13.95 27.85 -15.42
C ARG A 91 14.44 28.60 -16.66
N CYS A 92 15.71 29.00 -16.69
CA CYS A 92 16.31 29.66 -17.86
C CYS A 92 16.28 28.76 -19.11
N GLU A 93 16.60 27.47 -18.97
CA GLU A 93 16.51 26.49 -20.07
C GLU A 93 15.08 26.31 -20.56
N ASN A 94 14.09 26.26 -19.65
CA ASN A 94 12.68 26.15 -20.01
C ASN A 94 12.19 27.38 -20.79
N ILE A 95 12.62 28.58 -20.39
CA ILE A 95 12.35 29.82 -21.11
C ILE A 95 12.98 29.76 -22.51
N ALA A 96 14.25 29.37 -22.62
CA ALA A 96 14.94 29.25 -23.90
C ALA A 96 14.29 28.21 -24.84
N MET A 97 13.85 27.06 -24.31
CA MET A 97 13.13 26.05 -25.09
C MET A 97 11.79 26.57 -25.59
N ARG A 98 11.03 27.30 -24.74
CA ARG A 98 9.76 27.93 -25.14
C ARG A 98 9.97 29.00 -26.21
N GLU A 99 11.04 29.78 -26.14
CA GLU A 99 11.41 30.74 -27.18
C GLU A 99 11.84 30.05 -28.48
N ALA A 100 12.63 28.97 -28.40
CA ALA A 100 13.00 28.18 -29.56
C ALA A 100 11.75 27.61 -30.27
N LEU A 101 10.79 27.08 -29.51
CA LEU A 101 9.52 26.57 -30.05
C LEU A 101 8.66 27.65 -30.73
N LYS A 102 8.74 28.91 -30.30
CA LYS A 102 8.08 30.03 -31.00
C LYS A 102 8.67 30.32 -32.38
N ASN A 103 9.94 29.95 -32.59
CA ASN A 103 10.68 30.24 -33.82
C ASN A 103 10.78 29.01 -34.77
N VAL A 104 10.24 27.86 -34.37
CA VAL A 104 10.20 26.66 -35.22
C VAL A 104 9.09 26.84 -36.26
N ILE A 105 9.47 26.85 -37.54
CA ILE A 105 8.54 26.92 -38.69
C ILE A 105 8.39 25.52 -39.28
N CYS A 106 7.16 25.08 -39.50
CA CYS A 106 6.89 23.80 -40.15
C CYS A 106 7.28 23.86 -41.64
N PRO A 107 8.19 22.99 -42.11
CA PRO A 107 8.65 23.01 -43.51
C PRO A 107 7.58 22.57 -44.52
N THR A 108 6.44 22.01 -44.09
CA THR A 108 5.36 21.56 -44.97
C THR A 108 4.27 22.62 -45.21
N CYS A 109 4.07 23.57 -44.30
CA CYS A 109 3.01 24.59 -44.46
C CYS A 109 3.48 26.04 -44.38
N GLY A 110 4.71 26.34 -43.97
CA GLY A 110 5.33 27.66 -44.09
C GLY A 110 4.62 28.84 -43.41
N GLY A 111 3.57 28.60 -42.63
CA GLY A 111 2.77 29.63 -41.97
C GLY A 111 3.13 29.81 -40.49
N PRO A 112 3.02 31.02 -39.93
CA PRO A 112 3.25 31.26 -38.51
C PRO A 112 2.16 30.56 -37.68
N HIS A 113 2.53 30.07 -36.50
CA HIS A 113 1.59 29.44 -35.57
C HIS A 113 0.49 30.42 -35.14
N SER A 114 -0.74 30.18 -35.60
CA SER A 114 -1.95 30.75 -34.99
C SER A 114 -2.10 30.21 -33.57
N GLY A 115 -1.49 30.91 -32.62
CA GLY A 115 -1.62 30.73 -31.18
C GLY A 115 -1.28 32.00 -30.41
N ALA A 116 -1.33 33.15 -31.07
CA ALA A 116 -1.30 34.45 -30.42
C ALA A 116 -2.73 34.79 -29.98
N ASP A 117 -3.17 34.26 -28.83
CA ASP A 117 -4.23 34.88 -28.02
C ASP A 117 -4.32 34.35 -26.57
N ASP A 118 -3.68 33.22 -26.21
CA ASP A 118 -3.72 32.71 -24.82
C ASP A 118 -3.07 33.65 -23.78
N TYR A 119 -2.13 34.51 -24.21
CA TYR A 119 -1.48 35.47 -23.31
C TYR A 119 -2.34 36.73 -23.04
N PHE A 120 -3.20 37.11 -23.98
CA PHE A 120 -4.09 38.26 -23.80
C PHE A 120 -5.30 37.93 -22.92
N ASP A 121 -5.78 36.68 -22.99
CA ASP A 121 -6.92 36.23 -22.17
C ASP A 121 -6.57 36.14 -20.68
N GLU A 122 -5.36 35.73 -20.31
CA GLU A 122 -4.95 35.68 -18.91
C GLU A 122 -4.82 37.10 -18.30
N HIS A 123 -4.32 38.08 -19.06
CA HIS A 123 -4.22 39.46 -18.59
C HIS A 123 -5.60 40.13 -18.50
N LYS A 124 -6.49 39.85 -19.47
CA LYS A 124 -7.88 40.32 -19.46
C LYS A 124 -8.68 39.73 -18.28
N LEU A 125 -8.54 38.43 -18.02
CA LEU A 125 -9.16 37.75 -16.87
C LEU A 125 -8.65 38.28 -15.52
N ARG A 126 -7.37 38.68 -15.45
CA ARG A 126 -6.81 39.34 -14.24
C ARG A 126 -7.40 40.73 -14.03
N MET A 127 -7.54 41.51 -15.10
CA MET A 127 -8.16 42.84 -15.05
C MET A 127 -9.65 42.76 -14.69
N GLU A 128 -10.37 41.78 -15.23
CA GLU A 128 -11.79 41.54 -14.92
C GLU A 128 -11.98 41.05 -13.48
N ASN A 129 -11.11 40.17 -12.98
CA ASN A 129 -11.10 39.77 -11.57
C ASN A 129 -10.81 40.94 -10.62
N ALA A 130 -9.91 41.86 -11.01
CA ALA A 130 -9.62 43.05 -10.22
C ALA A 130 -10.85 43.99 -10.18
N HIS A 131 -11.50 44.19 -11.32
CA HIS A 131 -12.72 44.99 -11.41
C HIS A 131 -13.89 44.38 -10.60
N LEU A 132 -14.10 43.06 -10.69
CA LEU A 132 -15.13 42.35 -9.91
C LEU A 132 -14.88 42.42 -8.40
N LYS A 133 -13.61 42.45 -7.97
CA LYS A 133 -13.27 42.66 -6.56
C LYS A 133 -13.58 44.09 -6.10
N GLU A 134 -13.31 45.10 -6.91
CA GLU A 134 -13.67 46.49 -6.58
C GLU A 134 -15.18 46.69 -6.51
N GLU A 135 -15.95 46.07 -7.42
CA GLU A 135 -17.42 46.07 -7.36
C GLU A 135 -17.94 45.38 -6.09
N LEU A 136 -17.35 44.24 -5.72
CA LEU A 136 -17.70 43.53 -4.49
C LEU A 136 -17.41 44.39 -3.24
N ASP A 137 -16.27 45.07 -3.19
CA ASP A 137 -15.91 45.97 -2.09
C ASP A 137 -16.83 47.20 -2.06
N ARG A 138 -17.19 47.75 -3.22
CA ARG A 138 -18.10 48.89 -3.33
C ARG A 138 -19.52 48.52 -2.88
N VAL A 139 -20.04 47.36 -3.31
CA VAL A 139 -21.32 46.81 -2.85
C VAL A 139 -21.28 46.52 -1.35
N SER A 140 -20.23 45.87 -0.86
CA SER A 140 -20.03 45.60 0.58
C SER A 140 -20.00 46.88 1.42
N SER A 141 -19.37 47.95 0.90
CA SER A 141 -19.34 49.26 1.56
C SER A 141 -20.70 49.97 1.57
N LEU A 142 -21.50 49.81 0.51
CA LEU A 142 -22.88 50.30 0.45
C LEU A 142 -23.78 49.54 1.41
N THR A 143 -23.69 48.20 1.43
CA THR A 143 -24.42 47.35 2.36
C THR A 143 -24.08 47.69 3.83
N SER A 144 -22.82 48.02 4.12
CA SER A 144 -22.37 48.47 5.45
C SER A 144 -22.93 49.85 5.85
N LYS A 145 -23.31 50.72 4.92
CA LYS A 145 -23.91 52.03 5.20
C LYS A 145 -25.42 51.97 5.47
N TYR A 146 -26.12 50.96 4.96
CA TYR A 146 -27.58 50.84 5.10
C TYR A 146 -28.05 49.85 6.18
N LEU A 147 -27.20 48.91 6.63
CA LEU A 147 -27.58 47.87 7.61
C LEU A 147 -26.97 48.00 9.02
N GLY A 148 -26.17 49.05 9.28
CA GLY A 148 -25.77 49.42 10.64
C GLY A 148 -24.89 48.42 11.42
N ARG A 149 -24.36 47.36 10.78
CA ARG A 149 -23.32 46.48 11.36
C ARG A 149 -22.37 45.95 10.28
N PRO A 150 -21.04 45.98 10.51
CA PRO A 150 -20.08 45.39 9.60
C PRO A 150 -20.09 43.84 9.69
N ILE A 151 -19.87 43.18 8.55
CA ILE A 151 -19.86 41.71 8.36
C ILE A 151 -18.75 41.00 9.17
N THR A 152 -17.91 41.74 9.89
CA THR A 152 -16.79 41.22 10.70
C THR A 152 -17.18 40.68 12.09
N GLN A 153 -18.48 40.52 12.40
CA GLN A 153 -18.94 39.91 13.66
C GLN A 153 -19.79 38.63 13.48
N LEU A 154 -19.52 37.82 12.46
CA LEU A 154 -19.68 36.37 12.56
C LEU A 154 -18.37 35.74 13.09
N PRO A 155 -18.40 34.68 13.92
CA PRO A 155 -17.20 34.16 14.56
C PRO A 155 -16.15 33.69 13.55
N SER A 156 -14.88 33.99 13.84
CA SER A 156 -13.75 34.02 12.92
C SER A 156 -13.24 32.63 12.49
N MET A 157 -13.03 32.46 11.18
CA MET A 157 -12.01 31.55 10.66
C MET A 157 -10.66 32.26 10.81
N GLN A 158 -9.75 31.71 11.61
CA GLN A 158 -8.37 32.20 11.65
C GLN A 158 -7.68 31.95 10.29
N PRO A 159 -6.83 32.88 9.82
CA PRO A 159 -6.05 32.67 8.62
C PRO A 159 -4.91 31.68 8.90
N LEU A 160 -4.90 30.56 8.20
CA LEU A 160 -3.73 29.70 8.13
C LEU A 160 -2.58 30.49 7.46
N SER A 161 -1.56 30.77 8.24
CA SER A 161 -0.25 31.18 7.75
C SER A 161 0.34 30.04 6.93
N MET A 162 0.18 30.10 5.61
CA MET A 162 0.85 29.21 4.67
C MET A 162 2.34 29.60 4.56
N SER A 163 3.17 28.96 5.39
CA SER A 163 4.60 28.83 5.10
C SER A 163 4.85 27.52 4.36
N SER A 164 4.94 27.64 3.05
CA SER A 164 5.87 26.99 2.11
C SER A 164 6.71 25.82 2.66
N LEU A 165 6.31 24.58 2.33
CA LEU A 165 7.05 23.60 1.51
C LEU A 165 6.45 22.20 1.67
N GLU A 166 5.70 21.73 0.69
CA GLU A 166 5.81 20.34 0.21
C GLU A 166 5.35 20.29 -1.25
N LEU A 167 6.25 19.80 -2.10
CA LEU A 167 6.09 19.69 -3.54
C LEU A 167 5.37 18.39 -3.87
N SER A 168 4.24 18.48 -4.57
CA SER A 168 3.71 17.38 -5.36
C SER A 168 3.35 17.92 -6.73
N VAL A 169 4.00 17.38 -7.74
CA VAL A 169 3.91 17.73 -9.15
C VAL A 169 2.75 16.95 -9.77
N GLY A 170 1.85 17.63 -10.48
CA GLY A 170 0.82 17.00 -11.32
C GLY A 170 -0.30 17.96 -11.68
N GLY A 171 -0.24 18.57 -12.87
CA GLY A 171 -1.16 19.61 -13.33
C GLY A 171 -2.48 19.09 -13.91
N LEU A 172 -3.55 19.85 -13.66
CA LEU A 172 -4.74 19.97 -14.51
C LEU A 172 -4.34 20.71 -15.80
N GLY A 173 -4.84 20.45 -17.01
CA GLY A 173 -6.20 20.10 -17.44
C GLY A 173 -6.74 21.26 -18.28
N SER A 174 -6.95 21.08 -19.59
CA SER A 174 -7.72 21.99 -20.46
C SER A 174 -8.40 21.19 -21.60
N PRO A 175 -9.50 21.69 -22.20
CA PRO A 175 -10.61 20.87 -22.74
C PRO A 175 -10.46 20.51 -24.23
N VAL A 176 -11.12 19.41 -24.64
CA VAL A 176 -11.12 18.88 -26.02
C VAL A 176 -12.47 19.14 -26.71
N ALA A 177 -12.41 19.59 -27.96
CA ALA A 177 -13.52 19.68 -28.90
C ALA A 177 -13.65 18.41 -29.78
N LEU A 178 -14.88 18.13 -30.21
CA LEU A 178 -15.40 16.91 -30.84
C LEU A 178 -14.88 16.57 -32.25
N GLY A 179 -14.68 15.27 -32.53
CA GLY A 179 -14.55 14.66 -33.87
C GLY A 179 -14.29 13.13 -33.83
N PRO A 180 -14.80 12.32 -34.77
CA PRO A 180 -15.15 10.92 -34.51
C PRO A 180 -14.01 9.92 -34.80
N ALA A 181 -13.61 9.13 -33.79
CA ALA A 181 -12.83 7.90 -33.96
C ALA A 181 -12.95 6.99 -32.73
N LEU A 182 -13.65 5.86 -32.90
CA LEU A 182 -13.72 4.66 -32.04
C LEU A 182 -13.56 4.90 -30.52
N ASP A 183 -14.67 5.25 -29.87
CA ASP A 183 -14.78 5.49 -28.43
C ASP A 183 -14.50 4.22 -27.59
N LEU A 184 -13.28 4.16 -27.07
CA LEU A 184 -12.94 3.51 -25.80
C LEU A 184 -12.39 4.58 -24.88
N ASP A 185 -13.24 5.54 -24.51
CA ASP A 185 -12.91 6.61 -23.56
C ASP A 185 -13.29 6.16 -22.14
N PRO A 186 -12.34 6.00 -21.19
CA PRO A 186 -12.64 5.78 -19.79
C PRO A 186 -12.52 7.11 -19.04
N LEU A 187 -13.36 8.08 -19.37
CA LEU A 187 -13.56 9.26 -18.52
C LEU A 187 -15.04 9.37 -18.14
N GLY A 188 -15.50 8.37 -17.41
CA GLY A 188 -16.51 8.65 -16.39
C GLY A 188 -15.83 9.49 -15.33
N GLY A 189 -16.22 10.75 -15.19
CA GLY A 189 -15.73 11.64 -14.14
C GLY A 189 -16.06 11.07 -12.76
N SER A 190 -15.18 10.25 -12.21
CA SER A 190 -15.12 9.98 -10.79
C SER A 190 -14.24 11.04 -10.16
N SER A 191 -14.88 11.91 -9.37
CA SER A 191 -14.24 12.86 -8.46
C SER A 191 -13.04 12.20 -7.75
N PRO A 192 -11.90 12.88 -7.55
CA PRO A 192 -10.88 12.34 -6.66
C PRO A 192 -11.55 12.10 -5.30
N PHE A 193 -11.53 10.85 -4.84
CA PHE A 193 -12.02 10.47 -3.52
C PHE A 193 -11.41 11.44 -2.49
N GLN A 194 -12.25 12.28 -1.89
CA GLN A 194 -11.82 13.12 -0.79
C GLN A 194 -11.57 12.19 0.39
N LEU A 195 -10.29 12.09 0.77
CA LEU A 195 -9.88 11.52 2.04
C LEU A 195 -10.74 12.13 3.16
N PRO A 196 -11.22 11.33 4.13
CA PRO A 196 -11.82 11.91 5.32
C PRO A 196 -10.82 12.88 5.93
N ALA A 197 -11.26 14.12 6.19
CA ALA A 197 -10.43 15.12 6.86
C ALA A 197 -9.89 14.58 8.19
N PRO A 198 -8.80 15.13 8.75
CA PRO A 198 -8.34 14.77 10.09
C PRO A 198 -9.47 14.84 11.14
N VAL A 199 -9.38 14.03 12.20
CA VAL A 199 -10.45 13.94 13.20
C VAL A 199 -10.50 15.23 14.01
N SER A 200 -11.71 15.76 14.26
CA SER A 200 -11.88 16.95 15.12
C SER A 200 -11.56 16.59 16.57
N GLU A 201 -11.02 17.54 17.35
CA GLU A 201 -10.80 17.37 18.79
C GLU A 201 -12.05 16.89 19.54
N MET A 202 -13.24 17.28 19.09
CA MET A 202 -14.52 16.87 19.71
C MET A 202 -14.91 15.43 19.38
N GLU A 203 -14.50 14.90 18.22
CA GLU A 203 -14.83 13.54 17.79
C GLU A 203 -13.87 12.49 18.39
N ARG A 204 -12.62 12.88 18.70
CA ARG A 204 -11.61 11.98 19.30
C ARG A 204 -12.09 11.22 20.54
N PRO A 205 -12.67 11.85 21.58
CA PRO A 205 -13.13 11.10 22.76
C PRO A 205 -14.28 10.13 22.43
N MET A 206 -15.17 10.49 21.50
CA MET A 206 -16.26 9.61 21.07
C MET A 206 -15.74 8.37 20.33
N MET A 207 -14.75 8.56 19.46
CA MET A 207 -14.07 7.46 18.77
C MET A 207 -13.29 6.56 19.74
N ALA A 208 -12.62 7.14 20.74
CA ALA A 208 -11.92 6.35 21.77
C ALA A 208 -12.88 5.50 22.62
N GLU A 209 -14.05 6.05 22.99
CA GLU A 209 -15.09 5.31 23.70
C GLU A 209 -15.67 4.17 22.84
N MET A 210 -15.92 4.44 21.55
CA MET A 210 -16.36 3.43 20.59
C MET A 210 -15.34 2.29 20.46
N ALA A 211 -14.06 2.62 20.31
CA ALA A 211 -12.99 1.64 20.21
C ALA A 211 -12.85 0.78 21.47
N THR A 212 -13.05 1.37 22.66
CA THR A 212 -13.00 0.63 23.92
C THR A 212 -14.16 -0.36 24.04
N ARG A 213 -15.38 0.04 23.67
CA ARG A 213 -16.53 -0.87 23.62
C ARG A 213 -16.33 -2.01 22.62
N ALA A 214 -15.82 -1.68 21.44
CA ALA A 214 -15.51 -2.68 20.41
C ALA A 214 -14.42 -3.66 20.86
N MET A 215 -13.40 -3.19 21.60
CA MET A 215 -12.38 -4.05 22.20
C MET A 215 -12.98 -5.05 23.19
N ASP A 216 -13.84 -4.59 24.10
CA ASP A 216 -14.48 -5.47 25.08
C ASP A 216 -15.41 -6.51 24.42
N GLU A 217 -16.13 -6.10 23.38
CA GLU A 217 -16.94 -6.99 22.56
C GLU A 217 -16.09 -8.01 21.78
N PHE A 218 -15.03 -7.55 21.11
CA PHE A 218 -14.09 -8.40 20.39
C PHE A 218 -13.46 -9.47 21.29
N ILE A 219 -13.01 -9.09 22.50
CA ILE A 219 -12.42 -10.06 23.45
C ILE A 219 -13.44 -11.16 23.79
N ARG A 220 -14.71 -10.82 24.00
CA ARG A 220 -15.77 -11.81 24.22
C ARG A 220 -15.98 -12.71 23.01
N LEU A 221 -16.02 -12.15 21.79
CA LEU A 221 -16.15 -12.93 20.56
C LEU A 221 -14.98 -13.90 20.36
N ALA A 222 -13.75 -13.43 20.57
CA ALA A 222 -12.54 -14.23 20.43
C ALA A 222 -12.50 -15.39 21.44
N GLN A 223 -12.96 -15.18 22.68
CA GLN A 223 -12.93 -16.17 23.76
C GLN A 223 -14.20 -17.01 23.89
N ALA A 224 -15.28 -16.69 23.15
CA ALA A 224 -16.55 -17.39 23.27
C ALA A 224 -16.48 -18.88 22.90
N GLY A 225 -17.29 -19.71 23.54
CA GLY A 225 -17.43 -21.13 23.18
C GLY A 225 -18.43 -21.37 22.03
N GLU A 226 -18.93 -22.60 21.97
CA GLU A 226 -19.87 -23.10 20.95
C GLU A 226 -21.25 -22.41 20.95
N HIS A 227 -21.52 -21.48 21.86
CA HIS A 227 -22.80 -20.78 21.96
C HIS A 227 -22.93 -19.64 20.92
N LEU A 228 -21.83 -18.94 20.62
CA LEU A 228 -21.80 -17.88 19.59
C LEU A 228 -21.35 -18.40 18.23
N TRP A 229 -20.64 -19.52 18.21
CA TRP A 229 -19.94 -20.04 17.04
C TRP A 229 -20.48 -21.42 16.64
N VAL A 230 -20.94 -21.53 15.39
CA VAL A 230 -21.42 -22.78 14.79
C VAL A 230 -20.33 -23.35 13.90
N LYS A 231 -20.03 -24.65 14.03
CA LYS A 231 -19.07 -25.33 13.18
C LYS A 231 -19.72 -25.65 11.83
N ALA A 232 -19.24 -25.00 10.77
CA ALA A 232 -19.62 -25.26 9.39
C ALA A 232 -18.82 -26.42 8.78
N ALA A 233 -19.21 -26.84 7.57
CA ALA A 233 -18.48 -27.85 6.81
C ALA A 233 -17.02 -27.42 6.60
N GLY A 234 -16.08 -28.34 6.91
CA GLY A 234 -14.65 -28.07 6.91
C GLY A 234 -14.07 -27.59 8.25
N GLY A 235 -14.85 -27.60 9.34
CA GLY A 235 -14.37 -27.29 10.69
C GLY A 235 -14.26 -25.79 11.01
N ARG A 236 -14.67 -24.93 10.08
CA ARG A 236 -14.68 -23.47 10.24
C ARG A 236 -15.78 -23.02 11.20
N GLU A 237 -15.48 -22.06 12.06
CA GLU A 237 -16.47 -21.46 12.97
C GLU A 237 -17.12 -20.25 12.31
N VAL A 238 -18.45 -20.27 12.21
CA VAL A 238 -19.29 -19.21 11.65
C VAL A 238 -20.17 -18.63 12.76
N LEU A 239 -20.36 -17.32 12.76
CA LEU A 239 -21.11 -16.61 13.78
C LEU A 239 -22.61 -16.93 13.69
N ASN A 240 -23.22 -17.26 14.83
CA ASN A 240 -24.68 -17.29 14.95
C ASN A 240 -25.20 -15.85 15.16
N VAL A 241 -25.69 -15.24 14.08
CA VAL A 241 -26.13 -13.83 14.07
C VAL A 241 -27.27 -13.58 15.05
N ASP A 242 -28.24 -14.48 15.15
CA ASP A 242 -29.38 -14.33 16.08
C ASP A 242 -28.92 -14.31 17.54
N THR A 243 -28.00 -15.22 17.89
CA THR A 243 -27.44 -15.29 19.24
C THR A 243 -26.57 -14.07 19.53
N TYR A 244 -25.75 -13.65 18.55
CA TYR A 244 -24.97 -12.42 18.65
C TYR A 244 -25.86 -11.20 18.89
N ASP A 245 -26.90 -11.00 18.08
CA ASP A 245 -27.82 -9.88 18.22
C ASP A 245 -28.54 -9.93 19.58
N SER A 246 -28.89 -11.11 20.10
CA SER A 246 -29.50 -11.24 21.43
C SER A 246 -28.59 -10.79 22.59
N ILE A 247 -27.27 -10.91 22.44
CA ILE A 247 -26.27 -10.60 23.48
C ILE A 247 -25.81 -9.15 23.38
N PHE A 248 -25.64 -8.63 22.15
CA PHE A 248 -24.98 -7.35 21.89
C PHE A 248 -25.91 -6.25 21.37
N ALA A 249 -27.17 -6.53 21.00
CA ALA A 249 -28.09 -5.49 20.55
C ALA A 249 -28.39 -4.47 21.65
N LYS A 250 -28.44 -3.20 21.26
CA LYS A 250 -28.82 -2.10 22.16
C LYS A 250 -30.30 -2.20 22.51
N PRO A 251 -30.69 -1.96 23.78
CA PRO A 251 -32.09 -1.88 24.17
C PRO A 251 -32.84 -0.83 23.33
N GLY A 252 -33.88 -1.26 22.60
CA GLY A 252 -34.71 -0.38 21.76
C GLY A 252 -34.25 -0.20 20.31
N SER A 253 -33.15 -0.84 19.89
CA SER A 253 -32.75 -0.94 18.49
C SER A 253 -33.43 -2.16 17.87
N SER A 254 -34.35 -1.98 16.92
CA SER A 254 -34.75 -3.10 16.07
C SER A 254 -33.58 -3.45 15.17
N SER A 255 -33.06 -4.68 15.25
CA SER A 255 -32.04 -5.22 14.33
C SER A 255 -32.60 -5.44 12.90
N PHE A 256 -33.48 -4.56 12.43
CA PHE A 256 -34.06 -4.65 11.10
C PHE A 256 -32.99 -4.28 10.09
N ARG A 257 -32.39 -5.31 9.47
CA ARG A 257 -31.46 -5.17 8.36
C ARG A 257 -32.28 -5.14 7.07
N GLY A 258 -31.84 -4.33 6.11
CA GLY A 258 -32.42 -4.33 4.78
C GLY A 258 -32.28 -5.71 4.11
N PRO A 259 -33.12 -6.05 3.12
CA PRO A 259 -33.07 -7.35 2.45
C PRO A 259 -31.72 -7.65 1.77
N ASP A 260 -30.99 -6.61 1.37
CA ASP A 260 -29.70 -6.70 0.68
C ASP A 260 -28.50 -6.61 1.63
N VAL A 261 -28.74 -6.57 2.95
CA VAL A 261 -27.69 -6.45 3.97
C VAL A 261 -27.45 -7.79 4.63
N HIS A 262 -26.20 -8.25 4.58
CA HIS A 262 -25.76 -9.53 5.13
C HIS A 262 -24.71 -9.32 6.22
N VAL A 263 -24.73 -10.17 7.24
CA VAL A 263 -23.69 -10.24 8.26
C VAL A 263 -22.85 -11.47 8.02
N GLU A 264 -21.55 -11.25 7.88
CA GLU A 264 -20.57 -12.30 7.75
C GLU A 264 -19.72 -12.30 9.03
N GLY A 265 -19.67 -13.44 9.71
CA GLY A 265 -18.88 -13.61 10.94
C GLY A 265 -18.16 -14.94 10.93
N SER A 266 -16.85 -14.94 11.14
CA SER A 266 -16.04 -16.16 11.21
C SER A 266 -14.92 -16.03 12.23
N ARG A 267 -14.54 -17.17 12.81
CA ARG A 267 -13.41 -17.27 13.73
C ARG A 267 -12.53 -18.46 13.37
N ASP A 268 -11.24 -18.29 13.54
CA ASP A 268 -10.27 -19.38 13.42
C ASP A 268 -9.04 -19.13 14.32
N SER A 269 -8.19 -20.13 14.49
CA SER A 269 -6.95 -20.03 15.29
C SER A 269 -5.80 -20.83 14.71
N CYS A 270 -4.59 -20.28 14.75
CA CYS A 270 -3.39 -20.97 14.29
C CYS A 270 -2.15 -20.63 15.14
N LEU A 271 -1.07 -21.37 14.91
CA LEU A 271 0.26 -21.10 15.47
C LEU A 271 1.17 -20.52 14.40
N VAL A 272 1.97 -19.53 14.76
CA VAL A 272 2.91 -18.84 13.86
C VAL A 272 4.28 -18.65 14.51
N LEU A 273 5.35 -18.77 13.72
CA LEU A 273 6.73 -18.62 14.19
C LEU A 273 7.15 -17.15 14.19
N THR A 274 6.53 -16.34 15.05
CA THR A 274 6.84 -14.92 15.23
C THR A 274 6.37 -14.50 16.62
N SER A 275 7.06 -13.55 17.26
CA SER A 275 6.64 -13.02 18.56
C SER A 275 5.42 -12.11 18.44
N ALA A 276 4.62 -12.02 19.51
CA ALA A 276 3.41 -11.21 19.51
C ALA A 276 3.69 -9.73 19.20
N ILE A 277 4.79 -9.19 19.76
CA ILE A 277 5.17 -7.80 19.53
C ILE A 277 5.55 -7.52 18.07
N ALA A 278 6.25 -8.45 17.40
CA ALA A 278 6.62 -8.26 16.01
C ALA A 278 5.39 -8.30 15.08
N LEU A 279 4.39 -9.13 15.41
CA LEU A 279 3.10 -9.13 14.72
C LEU A 279 2.34 -7.81 14.95
N VAL A 280 2.27 -7.33 16.20
CA VAL A 280 1.63 -6.04 16.52
C VAL A 280 2.29 -4.90 15.76
N ASP A 281 3.63 -4.83 15.76
CA ASP A 281 4.39 -3.79 15.03
C ASP A 281 4.15 -3.84 13.52
N THR A 282 3.87 -5.03 12.97
CA THR A 282 3.55 -5.23 11.55
C THR A 282 2.11 -4.82 11.26
N PHE A 283 1.17 -5.11 12.17
CA PHE A 283 -0.26 -4.87 11.96
C PHE A 283 -0.68 -3.42 12.20
N MET A 284 0.07 -2.68 13.02
CA MET A 284 -0.17 -1.26 13.29
C MET A 284 0.45 -0.32 12.25
N ASP A 285 1.35 -0.82 11.40
CA ASP A 285 1.97 -0.06 10.30
C ASP A 285 1.25 -0.37 8.98
N SER A 286 0.62 0.64 8.37
CA SER A 286 -0.20 0.42 7.16
C SER A 286 0.59 -0.08 5.95
N SER A 287 1.87 0.31 5.85
CA SER A 287 2.73 -0.11 4.74
C SER A 287 3.13 -1.57 4.92
N LYS A 288 3.60 -1.94 6.12
CA LYS A 288 3.93 -3.33 6.43
C LYS A 288 2.71 -4.22 6.35
N TRP A 289 1.54 -3.77 6.82
CA TRP A 289 0.28 -4.50 6.73
C TRP A 289 -0.06 -4.90 5.28
N THR A 290 0.03 -3.94 4.35
CA THR A 290 -0.22 -4.19 2.92
C THR A 290 0.82 -5.15 2.33
N GLU A 291 2.09 -4.97 2.68
CA GLU A 291 3.19 -5.81 2.22
C GLU A 291 3.11 -7.26 2.75
N PHE A 292 2.57 -7.42 3.96
CA PHE A 292 2.46 -8.70 4.66
C PHE A 292 1.24 -9.52 4.20
N PHE A 293 0.17 -8.84 3.76
CA PHE A 293 -1.06 -9.46 3.27
C PHE A 293 -1.42 -9.09 1.83
N PRO A 294 -0.52 -9.20 0.84
CA PRO A 294 -0.76 -8.69 -0.53
C PRO A 294 -1.91 -9.42 -1.24
N THR A 295 -2.22 -10.65 -0.83
CA THR A 295 -3.34 -11.43 -1.40
C THR A 295 -4.69 -11.00 -0.84
N ILE A 296 -4.74 -10.27 0.29
CA ILE A 296 -5.98 -9.88 0.97
C ILE A 296 -6.18 -8.35 0.93
N VAL A 297 -5.10 -7.59 1.14
CA VAL A 297 -5.10 -6.13 1.26
C VAL A 297 -4.46 -5.54 0.01
N THR A 298 -5.25 -4.81 -0.78
CA THR A 298 -4.71 -4.08 -1.94
C THR A 298 -4.12 -2.74 -1.50
N ARG A 299 -4.76 -2.09 -0.52
CA ARG A 299 -4.38 -0.74 -0.09
C ARG A 299 -4.72 -0.54 1.38
N ALA A 300 -3.80 0.05 2.13
CA ALA A 300 -4.05 0.53 3.48
C ALA A 300 -3.37 1.87 3.73
N ARG A 301 -3.97 2.71 4.57
CA ARG A 301 -3.40 3.99 5.00
C ARG A 301 -3.87 4.37 6.40
N THR A 302 -2.97 4.92 7.20
CA THR A 302 -3.31 5.58 8.46
C THR A 302 -3.82 6.98 8.15
N ILE A 303 -5.06 7.29 8.55
CA ILE A 303 -5.69 8.61 8.37
C ILE A 303 -5.31 9.53 9.54
N ASP A 304 -5.43 9.04 10.77
CA ASP A 304 -5.09 9.81 11.98
C ASP A 304 -4.63 8.87 13.10
N VAL A 305 -3.80 9.38 14.02
CA VAL A 305 -3.35 8.67 15.22
C VAL A 305 -4.03 9.31 16.42
N LEU A 306 -4.99 8.62 17.02
CA LEU A 306 -5.83 9.15 18.10
C LEU A 306 -5.18 8.96 19.47
N VAL A 307 -4.54 7.81 19.68
CA VAL A 307 -3.75 7.51 20.88
C VAL A 307 -2.42 6.93 20.44
N ASN A 308 -1.32 7.61 20.79
CA ASN A 308 0.02 7.13 20.46
C ASN A 308 0.61 6.33 21.63
N GLY A 309 0.63 5.01 21.47
CA GLY A 309 1.20 4.07 22.45
C GLY A 309 2.70 3.84 22.34
N MET A 310 3.31 4.22 21.23
CA MET A 310 4.65 3.76 20.85
C MET A 310 5.74 4.62 21.51
N ALA A 311 5.69 4.71 22.84
CA ALA A 311 6.68 5.33 23.73
C ALA A 311 6.49 4.85 25.20
N GLY A 312 6.20 3.55 25.41
CA GLY A 312 6.12 2.94 26.75
C GLY A 312 4.74 2.81 27.37
N ARG A 313 3.65 2.99 26.59
CA ARG A 313 2.28 2.63 26.99
C ARG A 313 1.82 1.43 26.15
N SER A 314 1.14 0.47 26.78
CA SER A 314 0.73 -0.77 26.11
C SER A 314 -0.54 -0.66 25.25
N GLU A 315 -0.87 0.53 24.75
CA GLU A 315 -2.10 0.77 24.00
C GLU A 315 -1.91 1.80 22.88
N SER A 316 -2.50 1.58 21.70
CA SER A 316 -2.40 2.45 20.54
C SER A 316 -3.72 2.45 19.77
N LEU A 317 -4.21 3.62 19.36
CA LEU A 317 -5.47 3.78 18.63
C LEU A 317 -5.24 4.61 17.37
N VAL A 318 -5.57 4.04 16.23
CA VAL A 318 -5.43 4.67 14.92
C VAL A 318 -6.73 4.61 14.13
N LEU A 319 -6.99 5.65 13.35
CA LEU A 319 -8.03 5.65 12.32
C LEU A 319 -7.37 5.25 11.00
N MET A 320 -7.86 4.17 10.38
CA MET A 320 -7.28 3.60 9.18
C MET A 320 -8.32 3.45 8.07
N TYR A 321 -7.84 3.50 6.84
CA TYR A 321 -8.59 3.05 5.67
C TYR A 321 -7.91 1.83 5.07
N GLU A 322 -8.72 0.88 4.62
CA GLU A 322 -8.29 -0.38 4.01
C GLU A 322 -9.19 -0.74 2.84
N GLU A 323 -8.60 -1.36 1.82
CA GLU A 323 -9.31 -1.96 0.69
C GLU A 323 -8.93 -3.45 0.59
N LEU A 324 -9.92 -4.31 0.76
CA LEU A 324 -9.80 -5.76 0.69
C LEU A 324 -10.19 -6.28 -0.68
N HIS A 325 -9.44 -7.27 -1.16
CA HIS A 325 -9.73 -7.95 -2.43
C HIS A 325 -9.72 -9.47 -2.33
N VAL A 326 -10.41 -10.07 -3.29
CA VAL A 326 -10.16 -11.43 -3.75
C VAL A 326 -9.33 -11.30 -5.02
N MET A 327 -8.40 -12.24 -5.23
CA MET A 327 -7.48 -12.26 -6.38
C MET A 327 -8.21 -12.62 -7.68
N SER A 328 -9.10 -11.72 -8.12
CA SER A 328 -10.05 -11.92 -9.22
C SER A 328 -10.50 -10.57 -9.80
N PRO A 329 -10.58 -10.43 -11.14
CA PRO A 329 -11.04 -9.21 -11.78
C PRO A 329 -12.58 -9.05 -11.76
N VAL A 330 -13.32 -10.01 -11.20
CA VAL A 330 -14.80 -10.03 -11.18
C VAL A 330 -15.41 -9.90 -9.78
N VAL A 331 -14.61 -10.01 -8.73
CA VAL A 331 -15.07 -9.82 -7.34
C VAL A 331 -14.76 -8.38 -6.94
N PRO A 332 -15.77 -7.54 -6.64
CA PRO A 332 -15.53 -6.15 -6.24
C PRO A 332 -14.75 -6.06 -4.93
N THR A 333 -13.94 -5.03 -4.78
CA THR A 333 -13.23 -4.75 -3.53
C THR A 333 -14.18 -4.29 -2.43
N ARG A 334 -13.82 -4.57 -1.17
CA ARG A 334 -14.52 -4.09 0.02
C ARG A 334 -13.68 -3.02 0.68
N GLU A 335 -14.21 -1.82 0.80
CA GLU A 335 -13.52 -0.68 1.40
C GLU A 335 -14.01 -0.44 2.83
N PHE A 336 -13.09 -0.16 3.74
CA PHE A 336 -13.39 0.09 5.14
C PHE A 336 -12.66 1.34 5.63
N CYS A 337 -13.37 2.15 6.41
CA CYS A 337 -12.80 3.18 7.27
C CYS A 337 -13.11 2.78 8.71
N PHE A 338 -12.08 2.50 9.52
CA PHE A 338 -12.25 1.90 10.83
C PHE A 338 -11.20 2.35 11.84
N LEU A 339 -11.55 2.22 13.11
CA LEU A 339 -10.64 2.37 14.24
C LEU A 339 -9.97 1.05 14.51
N ARG A 340 -8.63 1.04 14.56
CA ARG A 340 -7.83 -0.07 15.03
C ARG A 340 -7.26 0.26 16.40
N TYR A 341 -7.76 -0.45 17.42
CA TYR A 341 -7.31 -0.32 18.79
C TYR A 341 -6.44 -1.51 19.16
N CYS A 342 -5.17 -1.27 19.45
CA CYS A 342 -4.25 -2.26 19.98
C CYS A 342 -4.09 -2.05 21.49
N ARG A 343 -4.19 -3.13 22.26
CA ARG A 343 -3.98 -3.12 23.71
C ARG A 343 -3.31 -4.43 24.15
N GLN A 344 -2.28 -4.31 24.99
CA GLN A 344 -1.78 -5.45 25.74
C GLN A 344 -2.71 -5.73 26.91
N ILE A 345 -3.31 -6.91 26.94
CA ILE A 345 -4.22 -7.32 28.01
C ILE A 345 -3.39 -7.74 29.23
N GLU A 346 -2.40 -8.60 29.00
CA GLU A 346 -1.48 -9.14 30.01
C GLU A 346 -0.09 -9.34 29.37
N GLN A 347 0.92 -9.67 30.17
CA GLN A 347 2.26 -9.93 29.65
C GLN A 347 2.22 -11.08 28.63
N GLY A 348 2.65 -10.82 27.40
CA GLY A 348 2.61 -11.78 26.29
C GLY A 348 1.23 -11.96 25.63
N LEU A 349 0.18 -11.23 26.05
CA LEU A 349 -1.15 -11.29 25.44
C LEU A 349 -1.58 -9.93 24.89
N TRP A 350 -1.76 -9.86 23.58
CA TRP A 350 -2.15 -8.66 22.85
C TRP A 350 -3.50 -8.86 22.17
N ALA A 351 -4.31 -7.81 22.15
CA ALA A 351 -5.53 -7.73 21.36
C ALA A 351 -5.47 -6.53 20.42
N ILE A 352 -5.84 -6.76 19.18
CA ILE A 352 -6.07 -5.72 18.17
C ILE A 352 -7.53 -5.84 17.76
N ALA A 353 -8.31 -4.79 18.01
CA ALA A 353 -9.73 -4.73 17.69
C ALA A 353 -10.01 -3.64 16.65
N ASP A 354 -10.78 -4.00 15.62
CA ASP A 354 -11.16 -3.15 14.51
C ASP A 354 -12.68 -2.90 14.51
N VAL A 355 -13.10 -1.65 14.32
CA VAL A 355 -14.53 -1.28 14.21
C VAL A 355 -14.74 -0.10 13.28
N SER A 356 -15.68 -0.21 12.34
CA SER A 356 -16.01 0.86 11.42
C SER A 356 -16.61 2.07 12.13
N VAL A 357 -16.24 3.26 11.64
CA VAL A 357 -16.80 4.51 12.12
C VAL A 357 -17.87 4.98 11.13
N ASP A 358 -19.10 5.11 11.61
CA ASP A 358 -20.16 5.78 10.87
C ASP A 358 -19.92 7.29 10.89
N LEU A 359 -19.10 7.74 9.95
CA LEU A 359 -18.90 9.16 9.74
C LEU A 359 -20.18 9.73 9.10
N GLN A 360 -21.00 10.42 9.88
CA GLN A 360 -21.96 11.41 9.36
C GLN A 360 -21.27 12.51 8.51
N ARG A 361 -19.95 12.45 8.31
CA ARG A 361 -19.20 13.29 7.38
C ARG A 361 -19.54 12.97 5.92
N ASP A 362 -19.80 11.72 5.54
CA ASP A 362 -19.99 11.35 4.13
C ASP A 362 -21.30 11.90 3.53
N ALA A 363 -22.35 11.97 4.35
CA ALA A 363 -23.63 12.58 3.95
C ALA A 363 -23.53 14.10 3.71
N ARG A 364 -22.57 14.79 4.35
CA ARG A 364 -22.36 16.24 4.19
C ARG A 364 -21.63 16.62 2.90
N TYR A 365 -20.94 15.66 2.27
CA TYR A 365 -20.20 15.85 1.01
C TYR A 365 -20.80 15.07 -0.17
N GLY A 366 -21.99 14.48 -0.02
CA GLY A 366 -22.67 13.76 -1.09
C GLY A 366 -22.03 12.42 -1.48
N ALA A 367 -21.14 11.87 -0.63
CA ALA A 367 -20.54 10.56 -0.88
C ALA A 367 -21.54 9.46 -0.52
N PRO A 368 -21.74 8.43 -1.38
CA PRO A 368 -22.59 7.31 -1.04
C PRO A 368 -22.03 6.56 0.19
N PRO A 369 -22.90 6.07 1.10
CA PRO A 369 -22.45 5.35 2.28
C PRO A 369 -21.63 4.12 1.91
N ALA A 370 -20.67 3.77 2.78
CA ALA A 370 -19.83 2.58 2.61
C ALA A 370 -20.70 1.32 2.48
N ARG A 371 -20.46 0.56 1.41
CA ARG A 371 -21.17 -0.70 1.09
C ARG A 371 -20.77 -1.85 2.01
N SER A 372 -19.77 -1.65 2.85
CA SER A 372 -19.26 -2.63 3.79
C SER A 372 -18.86 -1.92 5.07
N ARG A 373 -19.18 -2.55 6.21
CA ARG A 373 -18.90 -2.05 7.54
C ARG A 373 -18.25 -3.15 8.35
N ARG A 374 -17.14 -2.84 8.99
CA ARG A 374 -16.49 -3.77 9.91
C ARG A 374 -17.16 -3.63 11.28
N LEU A 375 -17.77 -4.71 11.75
CA LEU A 375 -18.24 -4.85 13.12
C LEU A 375 -17.04 -5.27 14.00
N PRO A 376 -17.15 -5.28 15.35
CA PRO A 376 -16.02 -5.62 16.21
C PRO A 376 -15.31 -6.91 15.77
N SER A 377 -14.11 -6.73 15.23
CA SER A 377 -13.27 -7.73 14.56
C SER A 377 -11.82 -7.60 15.04
N GLY A 378 -10.94 -8.47 14.59
CA GLY A 378 -9.49 -8.33 14.77
C GLY A 378 -8.84 -9.62 15.25
N CYS A 379 -7.76 -9.50 16.03
CA CYS A 379 -6.98 -10.65 16.44
C CYS A 379 -6.49 -10.60 17.89
N LEU A 380 -6.45 -11.77 18.51
CA LEU A 380 -5.87 -12.01 19.84
C LEU A 380 -4.58 -12.80 19.63
N ILE A 381 -3.46 -12.27 20.13
CA ILE A 381 -2.11 -12.78 19.90
C ILE A 381 -1.49 -13.12 21.25
N ALA A 382 -1.22 -14.40 21.48
CA ALA A 382 -0.63 -14.90 22.72
C ALA A 382 0.77 -15.49 22.45
N ASP A 383 1.79 -14.92 23.08
CA ASP A 383 3.14 -15.48 23.08
C ASP A 383 3.16 -16.85 23.75
N MET A 384 3.92 -17.78 23.16
CA MET A 384 4.16 -19.11 23.70
C MET A 384 5.62 -19.27 24.13
N SER A 385 5.87 -20.16 25.09
CA SER A 385 7.22 -20.38 25.65
C SER A 385 8.24 -20.96 24.67
N ASN A 386 7.80 -21.42 23.50
CA ASN A 386 8.61 -22.04 22.45
C ASN A 386 8.99 -21.06 21.31
N GLY A 387 8.71 -19.76 21.46
CA GLY A 387 8.99 -18.75 20.44
C GLY A 387 7.92 -18.63 19.33
N TYR A 388 6.82 -19.38 19.44
CA TYR A 388 5.64 -19.21 18.60
C TYR A 388 4.65 -18.23 19.25
N SER A 389 3.72 -17.73 18.45
CA SER A 389 2.51 -17.07 18.93
C SER A 389 1.28 -17.86 18.50
N LYS A 390 0.29 -17.99 19.40
CA LYS A 390 -1.06 -18.41 19.04
C LYS A 390 -1.87 -17.19 18.64
N VAL A 391 -2.43 -17.22 17.43
CA VAL A 391 -3.26 -16.14 16.90
C VAL A 391 -4.69 -16.66 16.75
N THR A 392 -5.64 -15.98 17.38
CA THR A 392 -7.08 -16.18 17.18
C THR A 392 -7.61 -14.99 16.40
N TRP A 393 -8.20 -15.22 15.25
CA TRP A 393 -8.72 -14.17 14.37
C TRP A 393 -10.23 -14.21 14.33
N VAL A 394 -10.87 -13.05 14.46
CA VAL A 394 -12.32 -12.87 14.31
C VAL A 394 -12.55 -11.86 13.20
N GLU A 395 -13.18 -12.30 12.11
CA GLU A 395 -13.69 -11.39 11.09
C GLU A 395 -15.20 -11.29 11.23
N HIS A 396 -15.69 -10.07 11.39
CA HIS A 396 -17.08 -9.76 11.57
C HIS A 396 -17.45 -8.47 10.82
N MET A 397 -18.28 -8.60 9.79
CA MET A 397 -18.62 -7.49 8.92
C MET A 397 -20.08 -7.54 8.48
N GLU A 398 -20.59 -6.37 8.13
CA GLU A 398 -21.88 -6.17 7.46
C GLU A 398 -21.61 -5.70 6.03
N THR A 399 -22.28 -6.31 5.05
CA THR A 399 -22.10 -6.01 3.63
C THR A 399 -23.43 -5.80 2.94
N GLU A 400 -23.49 -4.80 2.07
CA GLU A 400 -24.68 -4.47 1.26
C GLU A 400 -24.46 -4.90 -0.20
N ASP A 401 -25.15 -5.95 -0.63
CA ASP A 401 -24.97 -6.57 -1.94
C ASP A 401 -25.86 -5.91 -3.02
N LYS A 402 -25.43 -4.77 -3.56
CA LYS A 402 -26.16 -4.08 -4.66
C LYS A 402 -26.00 -4.74 -6.03
N THR A 403 -24.96 -5.56 -6.20
CA THR A 403 -24.65 -6.23 -7.47
C THR A 403 -24.48 -7.71 -7.23
N PRO A 404 -25.05 -8.58 -8.09
CA PRO A 404 -24.91 -10.01 -7.92
C PRO A 404 -23.44 -10.44 -8.04
N ILE A 405 -22.98 -11.26 -7.10
CA ILE A 405 -21.65 -11.85 -7.12
C ILE A 405 -21.55 -12.77 -8.35
N ASN A 406 -20.41 -12.71 -9.07
CA ASN A 406 -20.16 -13.58 -10.21
C ASN A 406 -20.30 -15.05 -9.82
N GLN A 407 -20.96 -15.85 -10.67
CA GLN A 407 -21.30 -17.24 -10.37
C GLN A 407 -20.09 -18.11 -10.00
N LEU A 408 -18.91 -17.87 -10.60
CA LEU A 408 -17.68 -18.61 -10.30
C LEU A 408 -17.20 -18.43 -8.84
N TYR A 409 -17.46 -17.25 -8.26
CA TYR A 409 -16.98 -16.88 -6.92
C TYR A 409 -18.07 -16.84 -5.87
N ARG A 410 -19.32 -17.06 -6.27
CA ARG A 410 -20.49 -16.96 -5.39
C ARG A 410 -20.35 -17.84 -4.15
N ASP A 411 -20.04 -19.12 -4.34
CA ASP A 411 -19.92 -20.08 -3.24
C ASP A 411 -18.69 -19.75 -2.34
N LEU A 412 -17.60 -19.26 -2.93
CA LEU A 412 -16.40 -18.81 -2.20
C LEU A 412 -16.70 -17.60 -1.29
N VAL A 413 -17.45 -16.62 -1.78
CA VAL A 413 -17.82 -15.42 -1.01
C VAL A 413 -18.85 -15.76 0.06
N LEU A 414 -19.95 -16.42 -0.31
CA LEU A 414 -21.05 -16.74 0.61
C LEU A 414 -20.65 -17.73 1.71
N SER A 415 -19.66 -18.59 1.47
CA SER A 415 -19.13 -19.50 2.51
C SER A 415 -18.18 -18.81 3.51
N GLY A 416 -17.87 -17.53 3.31
CA GLY A 416 -16.87 -16.80 4.10
C GLY A 416 -15.42 -17.18 3.79
N ALA A 417 -15.16 -18.03 2.78
CA ALA A 417 -13.80 -18.41 2.39
C ALA A 417 -13.01 -17.24 1.78
N ALA A 418 -13.70 -16.30 1.14
CA ALA A 418 -13.09 -15.16 0.46
C ALA A 418 -12.54 -14.08 1.42
N PHE A 419 -13.28 -13.77 2.49
CA PHE A 419 -13.01 -12.63 3.38
C PHE A 419 -12.94 -12.99 4.87
N GLY A 420 -13.12 -14.27 5.22
CA GLY A 420 -13.18 -14.72 6.61
C GLY A 420 -11.81 -14.96 7.27
N ALA A 421 -11.87 -15.24 8.58
CA ALA A 421 -10.72 -15.42 9.48
C ALA A 421 -9.74 -16.50 9.00
N HIS A 422 -10.24 -17.60 8.45
CA HIS A 422 -9.41 -18.69 7.94
C HIS A 422 -8.39 -18.21 6.90
N ARG A 423 -8.82 -17.33 6.00
CA ARG A 423 -7.95 -16.79 4.94
C ARG A 423 -6.87 -15.87 5.49
N TRP A 424 -7.22 -15.04 6.48
CA TRP A 424 -6.25 -14.21 7.20
C TRP A 424 -5.18 -15.05 7.87
N LEU A 425 -5.57 -16.12 8.56
CA LEU A 425 -4.64 -17.02 9.23
C LEU A 425 -3.76 -17.80 8.25
N ALA A 426 -4.32 -18.30 7.14
CA ALA A 426 -3.55 -18.98 6.09
C ALA A 426 -2.48 -18.05 5.48
N ALA A 427 -2.85 -16.80 5.16
CA ALA A 427 -1.91 -15.81 4.67
C ALA A 427 -0.86 -15.40 5.72
N LEU A 428 -1.27 -15.27 6.99
CA LEU A 428 -0.38 -14.97 8.12
C LEU A 428 0.66 -16.07 8.33
N GLN A 429 0.25 -17.34 8.35
CA GLN A 429 1.17 -18.48 8.47
C GLN A 429 2.20 -18.46 7.34
N ARG A 430 1.74 -18.30 6.10
CA ARG A 430 2.61 -18.21 4.92
C ARG A 430 3.59 -17.05 5.02
N ALA A 431 3.14 -15.86 5.43
CA ALA A 431 4.00 -14.69 5.58
C ALA A 431 5.05 -14.87 6.68
N CYS A 432 4.67 -15.45 7.84
CA CYS A 432 5.59 -15.78 8.92
C CYS A 432 6.63 -16.83 8.50
N GLU A 433 6.22 -17.89 7.80
CA GLU A 433 7.15 -18.91 7.27
C GLU A 433 8.14 -18.29 6.28
N ARG A 434 7.64 -17.47 5.35
CA ARG A 434 8.47 -16.76 4.38
C ARG A 434 9.48 -15.83 5.06
N HIS A 435 9.05 -15.14 6.11
CA HIS A 435 9.94 -14.29 6.91
C HIS A 435 10.99 -15.10 7.67
N ALA A 436 10.64 -16.28 8.19
CA ALA A 436 11.61 -17.19 8.78
C ALA A 436 12.65 -17.66 7.73
N CYS A 437 12.23 -17.97 6.50
CA CYS A 437 13.13 -18.33 5.40
C CYS A 437 14.11 -17.21 5.03
N LEU A 438 13.75 -15.94 5.20
CA LEU A 438 14.62 -14.77 4.97
C LEU A 438 15.84 -14.71 5.90
N VAL A 439 15.67 -15.18 7.14
CA VAL A 439 16.71 -15.13 8.17
C VAL A 439 17.55 -16.40 8.24
N THR A 440 17.04 -17.53 7.73
CA THR A 440 17.80 -18.79 7.67
C THR A 440 18.89 -18.75 6.59
N PRO A 441 20.14 -19.12 6.90
CA PRO A 441 21.21 -19.22 5.90
C PRO A 441 20.84 -20.23 4.80
N PRO A 442 21.28 -20.01 3.54
CA PRO A 442 21.05 -20.98 2.47
C PRO A 442 21.69 -22.33 2.82
N HIS A 443 21.02 -23.43 2.45
CA HIS A 443 21.65 -24.75 2.48
C HIS A 443 22.85 -24.77 1.51
N ARG A 444 23.90 -25.53 1.85
CA ARG A 444 25.18 -25.58 1.11
C ARG A 444 25.05 -26.01 -0.37
N ASP A 445 23.87 -26.42 -0.81
CA ASP A 445 23.59 -26.95 -2.15
C ASP A 445 23.22 -25.88 -3.20
N ILE A 446 23.01 -24.62 -2.81
CA ILE A 446 22.79 -23.52 -3.79
C ILE A 446 24.16 -22.90 -4.13
N ALA A 447 24.82 -23.44 -5.15
CA ALA A 447 26.11 -22.94 -5.61
C ALA A 447 26.00 -21.46 -6.04
N GLY A 448 26.69 -20.57 -5.32
CA GLY A 448 26.92 -19.18 -5.74
C GLY A 448 26.01 -18.09 -5.17
N VAL A 449 24.91 -18.41 -4.47
CA VAL A 449 24.00 -17.39 -3.90
C VAL A 449 24.41 -17.04 -2.47
N THR A 450 24.83 -15.80 -2.23
CA THR A 450 25.14 -15.29 -0.89
C THR A 450 23.86 -15.13 -0.06
N LEU A 451 23.97 -15.06 1.27
CA LEU A 451 22.81 -14.75 2.14
C LEU A 451 22.16 -13.41 1.75
N GLU A 452 22.98 -12.45 1.32
CA GLU A 452 22.55 -11.13 0.89
C GLU A 452 21.83 -11.18 -0.47
N GLY A 453 22.36 -11.96 -1.41
CA GLY A 453 21.71 -12.28 -2.69
C GLY A 453 20.36 -12.99 -2.51
N LYS A 454 20.29 -13.96 -1.60
CA LYS A 454 19.04 -14.63 -1.22
C LYS A 454 17.99 -13.63 -0.71
N ARG A 455 18.39 -12.66 0.13
CA ARG A 455 17.48 -11.62 0.63
C ARG A 455 17.03 -10.66 -0.47
N SER A 456 17.95 -10.23 -1.33
CA SER A 456 17.63 -9.38 -2.47
C SER A 456 16.65 -10.07 -3.43
N MET A 457 16.90 -11.34 -3.77
CA MET A 457 16.01 -12.15 -4.62
C MET A 457 14.61 -12.28 -4.03
N MET A 458 14.49 -12.56 -2.73
CA MET A 458 13.19 -12.62 -2.08
C MET A 458 12.48 -11.27 -2.02
N ARG A 459 13.19 -10.13 -1.92
CA ARG A 459 12.57 -8.79 -2.00
C ARG A 459 12.06 -8.49 -3.41
N LEU A 460 12.85 -8.81 -4.44
CA LEU A 460 12.44 -8.66 -5.84
C LEU A 460 11.16 -9.47 -6.11
N SER A 461 11.16 -10.73 -5.66
CA SER A 461 10.04 -11.66 -5.78
C SER A 461 8.79 -11.18 -5.03
N GLN A 462 8.97 -10.63 -3.82
CA GLN A 462 7.88 -10.05 -3.05
C GLN A 462 7.24 -8.85 -3.75
N ARG A 463 8.04 -7.99 -4.38
CA ARG A 463 7.53 -6.89 -5.20
C ARG A 463 6.80 -7.40 -6.45
N MET A 464 7.31 -8.45 -7.09
CA MET A 464 6.66 -9.12 -8.22
C MET A 464 5.26 -9.60 -7.83
N VAL A 465 5.14 -10.32 -6.71
CA VAL A 465 3.85 -10.80 -6.18
C VAL A 465 2.94 -9.64 -5.79
N GLY A 466 3.45 -8.63 -5.09
CA GLY A 466 2.67 -7.45 -4.71
C GLY A 466 2.08 -6.71 -5.91
N SER A 467 2.90 -6.49 -6.95
CA SER A 467 2.47 -5.87 -8.21
C SER A 467 1.42 -6.71 -8.94
N PHE A 468 1.60 -8.03 -8.99
CA PHE A 468 0.61 -8.94 -9.56
C PHE A 468 -0.74 -8.85 -8.83
N CYS A 469 -0.72 -8.96 -7.50
CA CYS A 469 -1.91 -8.84 -6.66
C CYS A 469 -2.63 -7.51 -6.86
N ALA A 470 -1.89 -6.40 -6.84
CA ALA A 470 -2.45 -5.07 -7.06
C ALA A 470 -3.12 -4.96 -8.44
N SER A 471 -2.51 -5.54 -9.47
CA SER A 471 -3.04 -5.49 -10.84
C SER A 471 -4.33 -6.28 -11.05
N LEU A 472 -4.58 -7.31 -10.22
CA LEU A 472 -5.80 -8.12 -10.25
C LEU A 472 -6.98 -7.49 -9.51
N SER A 473 -6.74 -6.44 -8.72
CA SER A 473 -7.78 -5.78 -7.94
C SER A 473 -8.86 -5.16 -8.85
N ALA A 474 -10.12 -5.35 -8.48
CA ALA A 474 -11.27 -4.74 -9.15
C ALA A 474 -11.69 -3.41 -8.50
N SER A 475 -10.72 -2.61 -8.05
CA SER A 475 -10.95 -1.31 -7.42
C SER A 475 -11.70 -0.34 -8.34
N GLN A 476 -12.51 0.56 -7.77
CA GLN A 476 -13.27 1.58 -8.52
C GLN A 476 -12.36 2.54 -9.31
N GLN A 477 -11.09 2.71 -8.89
CA GLN A 477 -10.10 3.52 -9.61
C GLN A 477 -9.54 2.81 -10.85
N HIS A 478 -9.67 1.48 -10.91
CA HIS A 478 -9.08 0.61 -11.92
C HIS A 478 -10.17 -0.21 -12.61
N ARG A 479 -11.02 0.48 -13.37
CA ARG A 479 -12.20 -0.13 -13.98
C ARG A 479 -11.82 -1.07 -15.12
N TRP A 480 -11.86 -2.37 -14.85
CA TRP A 480 -11.74 -3.43 -15.86
C TRP A 480 -12.81 -3.27 -16.93
N THR A 481 -12.39 -3.34 -18.19
CA THR A 481 -13.30 -3.34 -19.35
C THR A 481 -13.39 -4.77 -19.89
N THR A 482 -14.62 -5.30 -20.00
CA THR A 482 -14.86 -6.62 -20.59
C THR A 482 -14.78 -6.53 -22.10
N LEU A 483 -13.93 -7.35 -22.73
CA LEU A 483 -13.94 -7.53 -24.17
C LEU A 483 -15.01 -8.57 -24.53
N SER A 484 -16.10 -8.14 -25.17
CA SER A 484 -17.07 -9.06 -25.75
C SER A 484 -16.74 -9.26 -27.22
N GLY A 485 -16.34 -10.47 -27.61
CA GLY A 485 -16.16 -10.83 -29.01
C GLY A 485 -17.52 -10.98 -29.73
N PRO A 486 -17.61 -10.69 -31.05
CA PRO A 486 -18.82 -10.96 -31.82
C PRO A 486 -18.98 -12.48 -31.97
N GLY A 487 -19.77 -13.09 -31.09
CA GLY A 487 -20.01 -14.55 -31.07
C GLY A 487 -20.01 -15.21 -29.69
N ALA A 488 -19.70 -14.48 -28.62
CA ALA A 488 -19.81 -15.02 -27.25
C ALA A 488 -21.29 -15.22 -26.88
N GLY A 489 -21.71 -16.48 -26.79
CA GLY A 489 -23.04 -16.85 -26.29
C GLY A 489 -23.25 -16.40 -24.85
N VAL A 490 -24.51 -16.38 -24.43
CA VAL A 490 -24.97 -15.96 -23.10
C VAL A 490 -24.37 -16.80 -21.95
N ASP A 491 -23.70 -17.92 -22.26
CA ASP A 491 -23.06 -18.83 -21.30
C ASP A 491 -21.54 -18.61 -21.10
N ASP A 492 -20.89 -17.70 -21.84
CA ASP A 492 -19.45 -17.44 -21.68
C ASP A 492 -19.19 -16.41 -20.55
N ALA A 493 -19.47 -16.80 -19.31
CA ALA A 493 -19.33 -15.98 -18.10
C ALA A 493 -17.86 -15.58 -17.77
N ALA A 494 -16.90 -15.96 -18.61
CA ALA A 494 -15.45 -15.81 -18.43
C ALA A 494 -14.79 -14.90 -19.50
N GLY A 495 -15.53 -13.90 -20.02
CA GLY A 495 -14.96 -12.93 -20.96
C GLY A 495 -13.68 -12.27 -20.42
N VAL A 496 -12.65 -12.16 -21.28
CA VAL A 496 -11.36 -11.56 -20.92
C VAL A 496 -11.57 -10.08 -20.57
N ARG A 497 -11.01 -9.69 -19.44
CA ARG A 497 -11.04 -8.32 -18.95
C ARG A 497 -9.69 -7.67 -19.15
N VAL A 498 -9.72 -6.41 -19.54
CA VAL A 498 -8.51 -5.65 -19.81
C VAL A 498 -8.52 -4.33 -19.05
N MET A 499 -7.37 -3.96 -18.54
CA MET A 499 -7.07 -2.70 -17.88
C MET A 499 -5.78 -2.13 -18.46
N VAL A 500 -5.75 -0.82 -18.60
CA VAL A 500 -4.58 -0.10 -19.12
C VAL A 500 -4.09 0.79 -18.00
N HIS A 501 -2.81 0.69 -17.70
CA HIS A 501 -2.16 1.61 -16.78
C HIS A 501 -0.92 2.22 -17.43
N ARG A 502 -0.65 3.47 -17.08
CA ARG A 502 0.52 4.22 -17.51
C ARG A 502 1.37 4.46 -16.29
N SER A 503 2.61 4.01 -16.32
CA SER A 503 3.51 4.12 -15.16
C SER A 503 4.83 4.73 -15.59
N THR A 504 5.34 5.59 -14.71
CA THR A 504 6.73 6.08 -14.71
C THR A 504 7.42 5.74 -13.39
N ASP A 505 6.82 4.86 -12.58
CA ASP A 505 7.27 4.59 -11.22
C ASP A 505 8.54 3.73 -11.22
N PRO A 506 9.47 3.96 -10.27
CA PRO A 506 10.67 3.14 -10.13
C PRO A 506 10.31 1.65 -9.95
N GLY A 507 10.92 0.78 -10.77
CA GLY A 507 10.68 -0.67 -10.72
C GLY A 507 9.50 -1.16 -11.57
N GLN A 508 8.81 -0.28 -12.30
CA GLN A 508 7.93 -0.64 -13.41
C GLN A 508 8.54 -0.15 -14.73
N PRO A 509 8.29 -0.84 -15.86
CA PRO A 509 8.72 -0.33 -17.15
C PRO A 509 7.97 0.96 -17.49
N SER A 510 8.72 2.00 -17.85
CA SER A 510 8.16 3.26 -18.32
C SER A 510 7.37 3.03 -19.60
N GLY A 511 6.09 3.40 -19.61
CA GLY A 511 5.25 3.23 -20.79
C GLY A 511 3.78 2.94 -20.50
N VAL A 512 3.13 2.35 -21.51
CA VAL A 512 1.74 1.88 -21.47
C VAL A 512 1.74 0.38 -21.25
N VAL A 513 1.24 -0.05 -20.10
CA VAL A 513 1.13 -1.47 -19.74
C VAL A 513 -0.34 -1.89 -19.84
N LEU A 514 -0.56 -3.01 -20.49
CA LEU A 514 -1.84 -3.66 -20.62
C LEU A 514 -1.89 -4.85 -19.66
N SER A 515 -2.80 -4.79 -18.71
CA SER A 515 -3.13 -5.92 -17.83
C SER A 515 -4.37 -6.59 -18.37
N ALA A 516 -4.32 -7.90 -18.55
CA ALA A 516 -5.48 -8.68 -18.98
C ALA A 516 -5.65 -9.91 -18.11
N ALA A 517 -6.90 -10.21 -17.74
CA ALA A 517 -7.21 -11.30 -16.84
C ALA A 517 -8.53 -11.99 -17.19
N THR A 518 -8.60 -13.29 -16.92
CA THR A 518 -9.84 -14.08 -16.99
C THR A 518 -9.88 -15.12 -15.87
N SER A 519 -11.08 -15.55 -15.49
CA SER A 519 -11.29 -16.61 -14.50
C SER A 519 -12.08 -17.75 -15.12
N ILE A 520 -11.64 -18.98 -14.86
CA ILE A 520 -12.30 -20.21 -15.32
C ILE A 520 -12.50 -21.16 -14.15
N TRP A 521 -13.55 -21.98 -14.21
CA TRP A 521 -13.68 -23.14 -13.33
C TRP A 521 -13.11 -24.37 -14.03
N LEU A 522 -12.35 -25.18 -13.28
CA LEU A 522 -11.82 -26.47 -13.71
C LEU A 522 -12.33 -27.57 -12.78
N PRO A 523 -12.75 -28.74 -13.31
CA PRO A 523 -13.12 -29.92 -12.52
C PRO A 523 -11.87 -30.65 -11.95
N VAL A 524 -10.85 -29.90 -11.54
CA VAL A 524 -9.55 -30.40 -11.09
C VAL A 524 -9.17 -29.70 -9.80
N SER A 525 -8.60 -30.45 -8.83
CA SER A 525 -8.31 -29.91 -7.50
C SER A 525 -7.24 -28.83 -7.56
N CYS A 526 -7.28 -27.89 -6.62
CA CYS A 526 -6.30 -26.81 -6.51
C CYS A 526 -4.86 -27.36 -6.53
N ASP A 527 -4.59 -28.43 -5.77
CA ASP A 527 -3.26 -29.04 -5.69
C ASP A 527 -2.76 -29.57 -7.03
N ARG A 528 -3.64 -30.21 -7.82
CA ARG A 528 -3.27 -30.77 -9.12
C ARG A 528 -3.04 -29.66 -10.15
N VAL A 529 -3.86 -28.61 -10.13
CA VAL A 529 -3.62 -27.43 -10.98
C VAL A 529 -2.31 -26.74 -10.58
N PHE A 530 -2.09 -26.53 -9.28
CA PHE A 530 -0.89 -25.88 -8.75
C PHE A 530 0.39 -26.66 -9.09
N ALA A 531 0.36 -27.98 -8.94
CA ALA A 531 1.47 -28.84 -9.35
C ALA A 531 1.74 -28.72 -10.86
N PHE A 532 0.68 -28.70 -11.67
CA PHE A 532 0.80 -28.61 -13.13
C PHE A 532 1.35 -27.26 -13.61
N VAL A 533 0.89 -26.12 -13.10
CA VAL A 533 1.37 -24.80 -13.58
C VAL A 533 2.75 -24.43 -13.03
N ARG A 534 3.17 -25.05 -11.92
CA ARG A 534 4.48 -24.81 -11.31
C ARG A 534 5.60 -25.61 -11.98
N ASP A 535 5.29 -26.82 -12.46
CA ASP A 535 6.29 -27.77 -12.98
C ASP A 535 6.96 -27.25 -14.26
N GLU A 536 8.29 -27.29 -14.29
CA GLU A 536 9.11 -26.87 -15.43
C GLU A 536 8.87 -27.74 -16.66
N ASN A 537 8.57 -29.02 -16.47
CA ASN A 537 8.40 -30.00 -17.54
C ASN A 537 7.06 -29.85 -18.26
N THR A 538 6.06 -29.26 -17.60
CA THR A 538 4.73 -29.02 -18.14
C THR A 538 4.57 -27.60 -18.66
N ARG A 539 5.51 -26.70 -18.37
CA ARG A 539 5.44 -25.28 -18.76
C ARG A 539 5.25 -25.06 -20.25
N SER A 540 5.96 -25.81 -21.09
CA SER A 540 5.83 -25.74 -22.55
C SER A 540 4.44 -26.11 -23.07
N GLN A 541 3.61 -26.77 -22.25
CA GLN A 541 2.25 -27.15 -22.62
C GLN A 541 1.25 -26.00 -22.50
N TRP A 542 1.54 -24.96 -21.71
CA TRP A 542 0.61 -23.84 -21.46
C TRP A 542 1.22 -22.44 -21.64
N ASP A 543 2.54 -22.30 -21.51
CA ASP A 543 3.23 -21.02 -21.62
C ASP A 543 3.46 -20.71 -23.10
N VAL A 544 2.52 -19.98 -23.70
CA VAL A 544 2.59 -19.57 -25.11
C VAL A 544 3.86 -18.74 -25.39
N LEU A 545 4.39 -18.03 -24.39
CA LEU A 545 5.62 -17.24 -24.50
C LEU A 545 6.89 -18.09 -24.51
N SER A 546 6.79 -19.37 -24.11
CA SER A 546 7.92 -20.31 -24.16
C SER A 546 8.26 -20.77 -25.59
N HIS A 547 7.35 -20.57 -26.55
CA HIS A 547 7.42 -21.12 -27.92
C HIS A 547 7.70 -22.63 -27.96
N GLY A 548 7.26 -23.38 -26.94
CA GLY A 548 7.47 -24.82 -26.82
C GLY A 548 8.88 -25.23 -26.37
N ASN A 549 9.76 -24.26 -26.04
CA ASN A 549 11.08 -24.55 -25.52
C ASN A 549 11.00 -25.06 -24.08
N PRO A 550 11.79 -26.07 -23.71
CA PRO A 550 11.90 -26.49 -22.31
C PRO A 550 12.54 -25.38 -21.47
N VAL A 551 12.09 -25.27 -20.23
CA VAL A 551 12.70 -24.41 -19.21
C VAL A 551 13.51 -25.30 -18.29
N GLN A 552 14.69 -24.83 -17.88
CA GLN A 552 15.57 -25.53 -16.96
C GLN A 552 15.71 -24.74 -15.66
N GLU A 553 15.48 -25.38 -14.51
CA GLU A 553 15.77 -24.84 -13.19
C GLU A 553 17.25 -24.50 -13.03
N VAL A 554 17.55 -23.24 -12.71
CA VAL A 554 18.90 -22.77 -12.37
C VAL A 554 19.09 -22.76 -10.87
N SER A 555 18.10 -22.23 -10.13
CA SER A 555 18.16 -22.18 -8.68
C SER A 555 16.76 -22.16 -8.06
N ARG A 556 16.69 -22.71 -6.84
CA ARG A 556 15.46 -22.80 -6.07
C ARG A 556 15.68 -22.44 -4.61
N ILE A 557 14.94 -21.44 -4.15
CA ILE A 557 14.96 -20.94 -2.78
C ILE A 557 13.62 -21.32 -2.15
N PRO A 558 13.58 -22.23 -1.16
CA PRO A 558 12.34 -22.53 -0.44
C PRO A 558 11.89 -21.28 0.32
N ASN A 559 10.58 -20.98 0.28
CA ASN A 559 9.98 -19.81 0.93
C ASN A 559 8.83 -20.19 1.89
N GLY A 560 8.70 -21.47 2.25
CA GLY A 560 7.73 -21.97 3.23
C GLY A 560 7.91 -23.46 3.53
N SER A 561 7.02 -24.00 4.37
CA SER A 561 7.03 -25.42 4.77
C SER A 561 6.51 -26.35 3.68
N HIS A 562 5.57 -25.87 2.85
CA HIS A 562 5.02 -26.63 1.75
C HIS A 562 6.08 -26.83 0.65
N PRO A 563 6.34 -28.07 0.17
CA PRO A 563 7.41 -28.35 -0.80
C PRO A 563 7.25 -27.63 -2.14
N GLY A 564 6.05 -27.15 -2.45
CA GLY A 564 5.75 -26.35 -3.63
C GLY A 564 6.04 -24.87 -3.50
N ASN A 565 6.34 -24.41 -2.28
CA ASN A 565 6.54 -23.00 -1.98
C ASN A 565 8.03 -22.68 -2.20
N SER A 566 8.30 -21.97 -3.30
CA SER A 566 9.65 -21.56 -3.63
C SER A 566 9.70 -20.30 -4.50
N VAL A 567 10.79 -19.56 -4.37
CA VAL A 567 11.26 -18.59 -5.35
C VAL A 567 12.26 -19.31 -6.25
N PHE A 568 12.03 -19.24 -7.55
CA PHE A 568 12.73 -19.98 -8.59
C PHE A 568 13.34 -19.00 -9.59
N ASP A 569 14.56 -19.32 -10.03
CA ASP A 569 15.19 -18.73 -11.21
C ASP A 569 15.36 -19.84 -12.25
N GLY A 570 14.72 -19.70 -13.41
CA GLY A 570 14.80 -20.66 -14.51
C GLY A 570 15.38 -20.02 -15.75
N MET A 571 16.27 -20.76 -16.42
CA MET A 571 16.73 -20.43 -17.75
C MET A 571 15.75 -20.98 -18.77
N GLN A 572 15.20 -20.09 -19.60
CA GLN A 572 14.61 -20.54 -20.85
C GLN A 572 15.74 -21.13 -21.70
N GLY A 573 15.58 -22.38 -22.17
CA GLY A 573 16.56 -23.00 -23.03
C GLY A 573 16.72 -22.19 -24.31
N LEU A 574 17.85 -21.48 -24.46
CA LEU A 574 18.15 -20.70 -25.65
C LEU A 574 19.13 -21.45 -26.54
N ASN A 575 18.73 -21.61 -27.81
CA ASN A 575 19.67 -21.67 -28.91
C ASN A 575 20.62 -20.46 -28.80
N ALA A 576 21.92 -20.71 -29.00
CA ALA A 576 23.07 -19.88 -28.65
C ALA A 576 23.17 -18.46 -29.28
N SER A 577 22.09 -17.84 -29.76
CA SER A 577 22.15 -16.59 -30.55
C SER A 577 21.17 -15.48 -30.17
N GLN A 578 20.38 -15.58 -29.09
CA GLN A 578 19.51 -14.49 -28.63
C GLN A 578 19.65 -14.27 -27.12
N ASN A 579 19.58 -13.00 -26.68
CA ASN A 579 19.77 -12.53 -25.31
C ASN A 579 19.22 -13.50 -24.24
N SER A 580 20.08 -13.93 -23.32
CA SER A 580 19.74 -14.81 -22.20
C SER A 580 18.74 -14.16 -21.25
N MET A 581 17.45 -14.41 -21.48
CA MET A 581 16.36 -14.06 -20.56
C MET A 581 16.17 -15.17 -19.53
N LEU A 582 15.98 -14.77 -18.28
CA LEU A 582 15.67 -15.63 -17.14
C LEU A 582 14.21 -15.42 -16.73
N ILE A 583 13.63 -16.42 -16.09
CA ILE A 583 12.27 -16.35 -15.53
C ILE A 583 12.37 -16.40 -14.02
N LEU A 584 12.06 -15.29 -13.37
CA LEU A 584 11.81 -15.26 -11.94
C LEU A 584 10.40 -15.78 -11.68
N GLN A 585 10.23 -16.79 -10.84
CA GLN A 585 8.92 -17.32 -10.46
C GLN A 585 8.79 -17.48 -8.95
N GLU A 586 7.72 -16.97 -8.37
CA GLU A 586 7.29 -17.30 -7.00
C GLU A 586 6.08 -18.21 -7.07
N SER A 587 6.15 -19.35 -6.38
CA SER A 587 5.03 -20.26 -6.19
C SER A 587 4.71 -20.34 -4.71
N CYS A 588 3.44 -20.22 -4.36
CA CYS A 588 2.99 -20.41 -3.00
C CYS A 588 1.61 -21.05 -2.94
N ALA A 589 1.44 -21.95 -1.98
CA ALA A 589 0.19 -22.59 -1.62
C ALA A 589 0.01 -22.51 -0.11
N ASP A 590 -1.22 -22.23 0.30
CA ASP A 590 -1.69 -22.27 1.68
C ASP A 590 -3.12 -22.84 1.73
N ALA A 591 -3.71 -22.94 2.92
CA ALA A 591 -5.04 -23.53 3.09
C ALA A 591 -6.17 -22.76 2.38
N SER A 592 -5.94 -21.49 2.01
CA SER A 592 -6.93 -20.65 1.33
C SER A 592 -6.84 -20.68 -0.20
N GLY A 593 -5.73 -21.19 -0.75
CA GLY A 593 -5.52 -21.29 -2.19
C GLY A 593 -4.04 -21.30 -2.57
N SER A 594 -3.77 -21.14 -3.86
CA SER A 594 -2.41 -21.13 -4.40
C SER A 594 -2.22 -20.03 -5.44
N LEU A 595 -0.97 -19.65 -5.64
CA LEU A 595 -0.54 -18.57 -6.52
C LEU A 595 0.78 -18.96 -7.17
N VAL A 596 0.88 -18.75 -8.47
CA VAL A 596 2.14 -18.86 -9.24
C VAL A 596 2.30 -17.57 -10.02
N VAL A 597 3.30 -16.76 -9.68
CA VAL A 597 3.61 -15.48 -10.35
C VAL A 597 4.99 -15.57 -10.93
N TYR A 598 5.17 -15.09 -12.15
CA TYR A 598 6.46 -15.03 -12.81
C TYR A 598 6.64 -13.76 -13.63
N ALA A 599 7.89 -13.38 -13.85
CA ALA A 599 8.26 -12.27 -14.70
C ALA A 599 9.59 -12.57 -15.41
N PRO A 600 9.76 -12.15 -16.68
CA PRO A 600 11.06 -12.20 -17.33
C PRO A 600 12.01 -11.18 -16.69
N ILE A 601 13.26 -11.60 -16.47
CA ILE A 601 14.36 -10.74 -16.03
C ILE A 601 15.56 -10.96 -16.96
N ASP A 602 16.35 -9.91 -17.19
CA ASP A 602 17.59 -10.06 -17.95
C ASP A 602 18.72 -10.58 -17.05
N LEU A 603 19.72 -11.21 -17.67
CA LEU A 603 20.87 -11.77 -16.95
C LEU A 603 21.65 -10.71 -16.12
N PRO A 604 21.86 -9.46 -16.61
CA PRO A 604 22.47 -8.41 -15.80
C PRO A 604 21.69 -8.08 -14.52
N ALA A 605 20.37 -7.91 -14.60
CA ALA A 605 19.53 -7.65 -13.43
C ALA A 605 19.55 -8.83 -12.46
N ALA A 606 19.52 -10.07 -12.97
CA ALA A 606 19.64 -11.26 -12.14
C ALA A 606 20.97 -11.30 -11.37
N ASN A 607 22.09 -10.94 -12.03
CA ASN A 607 23.40 -10.87 -11.40
C ASN A 607 23.48 -9.81 -10.28
N VAL A 608 22.87 -8.63 -10.50
CA VAL A 608 22.75 -7.56 -9.48
C VAL A 608 21.98 -8.06 -8.25
N VAL A 609 20.90 -8.81 -8.46
CA VAL A 609 20.09 -9.36 -7.37
C VAL A 609 20.86 -10.45 -6.63
N MET A 610 21.53 -11.34 -7.37
CA MET A 610 22.34 -12.42 -6.80
C MET A 610 23.57 -11.91 -6.03
N SER A 611 24.11 -10.73 -6.37
CA SER A 611 25.19 -10.08 -5.61
C SER A 611 24.73 -9.48 -4.28
N GLY A 612 23.42 -9.30 -4.08
CA GLY A 612 22.83 -8.72 -2.87
C GLY A 612 22.53 -7.22 -2.96
N GLU A 613 22.66 -6.63 -4.15
CA GLU A 613 22.31 -5.22 -4.39
C GLU A 613 20.79 -4.98 -4.32
N ASP A 614 20.38 -3.71 -4.23
CA ASP A 614 18.98 -3.33 -4.08
C ASP A 614 18.18 -3.58 -5.38
N PRO A 615 17.12 -4.42 -5.35
CA PRO A 615 16.33 -4.71 -6.54
C PRO A 615 15.34 -3.58 -6.92
N SER A 616 15.24 -2.50 -6.14
CA SER A 616 14.21 -1.46 -6.27
C SER A 616 14.10 -0.81 -7.66
N SER A 617 15.16 -0.78 -8.45
CA SER A 617 15.16 -0.20 -9.80
C SER A 617 14.80 -1.17 -10.93
N ILE A 618 14.79 -2.48 -10.67
CA ILE A 618 14.59 -3.51 -11.71
C ILE A 618 13.13 -3.49 -12.19
N PRO A 619 12.85 -3.25 -13.48
CA PRO A 619 11.49 -3.25 -13.99
C PRO A 619 10.92 -4.68 -14.04
N LEU A 620 9.69 -4.86 -13.56
CA LEU A 620 8.98 -6.15 -13.62
C LEU A 620 7.58 -6.00 -14.26
N LEU A 621 7.21 -7.00 -15.04
CA LEU A 621 5.86 -7.21 -15.57
C LEU A 621 5.36 -8.59 -15.16
N PRO A 622 4.80 -8.72 -13.95
CA PRO A 622 4.35 -10.02 -13.47
C PRO A 622 3.14 -10.53 -14.26
N SER A 623 3.20 -11.82 -14.57
CA SER A 623 2.09 -12.63 -15.08
C SER A 623 1.93 -13.86 -14.20
N GLY A 624 0.78 -14.53 -14.24
CA GLY A 624 0.59 -15.67 -13.37
C GLY A 624 -0.83 -16.16 -13.20
N PHE A 625 -0.99 -16.99 -12.18
CA PHE A 625 -2.17 -17.79 -11.90
C PHE A 625 -2.57 -17.65 -10.43
N THR A 626 -3.85 -17.42 -10.15
CA THR A 626 -4.45 -17.67 -8.84
C THR A 626 -5.34 -18.88 -8.91
N ILE A 627 -5.25 -19.75 -7.92
CA ILE A 627 -5.96 -21.03 -7.86
C ILE A 627 -6.70 -21.05 -6.54
N LEU A 628 -8.01 -20.86 -6.59
CA LEU A 628 -8.88 -20.80 -5.43
C LEU A 628 -9.80 -22.02 -5.40
N PRO A 629 -10.21 -22.49 -4.22
CA PRO A 629 -11.23 -23.53 -4.13
C PRO A 629 -12.56 -23.02 -4.73
N ASP A 630 -13.37 -23.93 -5.25
CA ASP A 630 -14.69 -23.60 -5.81
C ASP A 630 -15.74 -23.19 -4.76
N GLY A 631 -15.38 -23.26 -3.47
CA GLY A 631 -16.23 -22.85 -2.34
C GLY A 631 -17.31 -23.86 -1.95
N ARG A 632 -17.41 -25.00 -2.64
CA ARG A 632 -18.45 -26.00 -2.39
C ARG A 632 -18.02 -26.99 -1.31
N ALA A 633 -18.91 -27.20 -0.35
CA ALA A 633 -18.63 -27.98 0.87
C ALA A 633 -18.57 -29.50 0.68
N SER A 634 -18.97 -30.04 -0.49
CA SER A 634 -19.11 -31.50 -0.71
C SER A 634 -18.24 -31.99 -1.87
N SER A 635 -17.14 -32.68 -1.56
CA SER A 635 -16.39 -33.60 -2.45
C SER A 635 -16.07 -33.16 -3.89
N SER A 636 -16.36 -31.92 -4.29
CA SER A 636 -16.05 -31.41 -5.62
C SER A 636 -14.60 -31.03 -5.62
N THR A 637 -13.83 -31.78 -6.41
CA THR A 637 -12.42 -31.52 -6.68
C THR A 637 -12.28 -30.36 -7.66
N GLY A 638 -13.11 -29.32 -7.58
CA GLY A 638 -13.11 -28.20 -8.51
C GLY A 638 -12.19 -27.07 -8.03
N SER A 639 -11.66 -26.29 -8.97
CA SER A 639 -10.90 -25.09 -8.66
C SER A 639 -11.31 -23.95 -9.59
N VAL A 640 -11.22 -22.73 -9.08
CA VAL A 640 -11.36 -21.51 -9.87
C VAL A 640 -9.96 -20.97 -10.12
N VAL A 641 -9.60 -20.89 -11.39
CA VAL A 641 -8.29 -20.42 -11.83
C VAL A 641 -8.44 -19.06 -12.48
N THR A 642 -7.73 -18.05 -11.96
CA THR A 642 -7.58 -16.77 -12.65
C THR A 642 -6.22 -16.71 -13.32
N VAL A 643 -6.21 -16.45 -14.62
CA VAL A 643 -5.01 -16.21 -15.41
C VAL A 643 -4.89 -14.71 -15.62
N ALA A 644 -3.70 -14.13 -15.41
CA ALA A 644 -3.45 -12.73 -15.71
C ALA A 644 -2.06 -12.49 -16.31
N PHE A 645 -2.01 -11.58 -17.29
CA PHE A 645 -0.78 -11.13 -17.92
C PHE A 645 -0.64 -9.62 -17.84
N GLN A 646 0.59 -9.16 -17.67
CA GLN A 646 0.96 -7.77 -17.87
C GLN A 646 1.94 -7.66 -19.04
N ILE A 647 1.60 -6.81 -20.01
CA ILE A 647 2.35 -6.66 -21.25
C ILE A 647 2.62 -5.18 -21.51
N LEU A 648 3.89 -4.84 -21.74
CA LEU A 648 4.27 -3.50 -22.18
C LEU A 648 3.91 -3.34 -23.66
N VAL A 649 2.93 -2.50 -23.94
CA VAL A 649 2.46 -2.23 -25.31
C VAL A 649 3.31 -1.16 -25.99
N SER A 650 3.80 -0.19 -25.21
CA SER A 650 4.62 0.91 -25.71
C SER A 650 5.52 1.43 -24.61
N SER A 651 6.80 1.65 -24.91
CA SER A 651 7.74 2.34 -24.01
C SER A 651 7.52 3.86 -23.94
N LEU A 652 6.71 4.41 -24.84
CA LEU A 652 6.27 5.81 -24.83
C LEU A 652 4.97 5.93 -24.02
N PRO A 653 4.95 6.65 -22.88
CA PRO A 653 3.75 6.82 -22.05
C PRO A 653 2.62 7.58 -22.75
N SER A 654 2.94 8.34 -23.80
CA SER A 654 1.98 9.10 -24.62
C SER A 654 1.27 8.26 -25.69
N SER A 655 1.69 7.00 -25.88
CA SER A 655 1.12 6.13 -26.91
C SER A 655 -0.34 5.79 -26.63
N ARG A 656 -1.12 5.66 -27.71
CA ARG A 656 -2.51 5.18 -27.65
C ARG A 656 -2.52 3.70 -27.95
N LEU A 657 -3.45 2.98 -27.31
CA LEU A 657 -3.65 1.56 -27.61
C LEU A 657 -4.24 1.41 -28.99
N ASN A 658 -3.74 0.44 -29.74
CA ASN A 658 -4.39 -0.03 -30.95
C ASN A 658 -5.27 -1.25 -30.63
N ALA A 659 -6.33 -1.45 -31.41
CA ALA A 659 -7.22 -2.60 -31.27
C ALA A 659 -6.47 -3.94 -31.48
N GLU A 660 -5.39 -3.92 -32.26
CA GLU A 660 -4.53 -5.07 -32.51
C GLU A 660 -3.81 -5.58 -31.26
N SER A 661 -3.28 -4.69 -30.40
CA SER A 661 -2.65 -5.10 -29.13
C SER A 661 -3.67 -5.76 -28.21
N VAL A 662 -4.87 -5.19 -28.13
CA VAL A 662 -5.96 -5.73 -27.30
C VAL A 662 -6.39 -7.12 -27.81
N ALA A 663 -6.52 -7.28 -29.14
CA ALA A 663 -6.85 -8.57 -29.75
C ALA A 663 -5.75 -9.62 -29.54
N THR A 664 -4.47 -9.21 -29.63
CA THR A 664 -3.31 -10.09 -29.39
C THR A 664 -3.31 -10.62 -27.96
N VAL A 665 -3.53 -9.76 -26.97
CA VAL A 665 -3.57 -10.16 -25.56
C VAL A 665 -4.79 -11.03 -25.25
N ASN A 666 -5.94 -10.73 -25.84
CA ASN A 666 -7.12 -11.58 -25.74
C ASN A 666 -6.85 -12.99 -26.30
N SER A 667 -6.21 -13.07 -27.47
CA SER A 667 -5.81 -14.34 -28.09
C SER A 667 -4.79 -15.10 -27.25
N LEU A 668 -3.83 -14.40 -26.64
CA LEU A 668 -2.81 -15.00 -25.77
C LEU A 668 -3.47 -15.68 -24.57
N ILE A 669 -4.34 -14.97 -23.85
CA ILE A 669 -5.06 -15.49 -22.69
C ILE A 669 -5.97 -16.66 -23.08
N GLY A 670 -6.74 -16.51 -24.16
CA GLY A 670 -7.61 -17.58 -24.66
C GLY A 670 -6.83 -18.85 -24.97
N THR A 671 -5.70 -18.72 -25.68
CA THR A 671 -4.83 -19.85 -26.04
C THR A 671 -4.25 -20.52 -24.80
N THR A 672 -3.73 -19.76 -23.82
CA THR A 672 -3.22 -20.32 -22.56
C THR A 672 -4.31 -21.08 -21.81
N VAL A 673 -5.53 -20.53 -21.73
CA VAL A 673 -6.67 -21.19 -21.07
C VAL A 673 -7.04 -22.50 -21.76
N GLU A 674 -7.12 -22.51 -23.09
CA GLU A 674 -7.41 -23.71 -23.88
C GLU A 674 -6.33 -24.77 -23.70
N GLN A 675 -5.06 -24.37 -23.73
CA GLN A 675 -3.91 -25.26 -23.50
C GLN A 675 -3.93 -25.89 -22.11
N ILE A 676 -4.24 -25.12 -21.06
CA ILE A 676 -4.37 -25.64 -19.69
C ILE A 676 -5.53 -26.65 -19.62
N LYS A 677 -6.69 -26.31 -20.19
CA LYS A 677 -7.85 -27.22 -20.23
C LYS A 677 -7.50 -28.53 -20.96
N ALA A 678 -6.85 -28.43 -22.12
CA ALA A 678 -6.42 -29.59 -22.90
C ALA A 678 -5.43 -30.47 -22.13
N ALA A 679 -4.38 -29.88 -21.56
CA ALA A 679 -3.33 -30.60 -20.82
C ALA A 679 -3.86 -31.29 -19.55
N LEU A 680 -4.85 -30.69 -18.88
CA LEU A 680 -5.48 -31.26 -17.69
C LEU A 680 -6.60 -32.27 -18.01
N ASN A 681 -6.88 -32.53 -19.29
CA ASN A 681 -7.98 -33.35 -19.79
C ASN A 681 -9.37 -32.82 -19.40
N CYS A 682 -9.51 -31.51 -19.25
CA CYS A 682 -10.76 -30.82 -19.03
C CYS A 682 -11.42 -30.54 -20.40
N GLY A 683 -11.93 -31.58 -21.05
CA GLY A 683 -12.67 -31.43 -22.31
C GLY A 683 -13.92 -30.57 -22.12
N SER A 684 -14.32 -29.84 -23.16
CA SER A 684 -15.58 -29.08 -23.22
C SER A 684 -16.77 -30.04 -23.14
N SER A 685 -17.24 -30.32 -21.93
CA SER A 685 -18.58 -30.87 -21.72
C SER A 685 -19.59 -29.80 -22.14
N HIS A 686 -20.14 -29.97 -23.33
CA HIS A 686 -21.25 -29.21 -23.88
C HIS A 686 -22.47 -29.19 -22.96
#